data_AF-A0A4R7FQP1-F1
#
_entry.id   AF-A0A4R7FQP1-F1
#
_cell.length_a   1.000
_cell.length_b   1.000
_cell.length_c   1.000
_cell.angle_alpha   90.00
_cell.angle_beta   90.00
_cell.angle_gamma   90.00
#
_symmetry.space_group_name_H-M   'P 1'
#
loop_
_entity.id
_entity.type
_entity.pdbx_description
1 polymer ?
#
loop_
_entity_poly.entity_id
_entity_poly.type
_entity_poly.pdbx_seq_one_letter_code
_entity_poly.pdbx_strand_id
1 'polypeptide(L)'
;MLRRRRDDEGAALIAVVVLGFVMMVLIATGLTVATSGLRQAVGVQRSTSALDAAYAGVQDYLARVNLDRTYIKYGNPDDTFNTGTALVRPDPWNPAFGMGAKTGNPATDKYATWATVPGSEDDSGVAAQYRYEVNAANYTTTGVIQLRVTGLSGTRTRTILASLRVKGFVDFGYFTDYEIKDPETFVVPSGAKSFDPNSCVVYAWTGKRPAACSYVNTDDPSKTTDMRVPFKNTDLLYGDAHTNDTPTFKTSQVSACGMVVTGQFETGAPTSAQVFKDAASCTPKIPLVNKPTLAMPATNSAMASDARCLYTGPTRITYLGTGYMNVVSPWTKLPAKGGTARDDSACGSPSALASPFGATVKQLNQDLLYVQNVRTPALDPTNGWATTAKPSGVTCIGADGNLDPTAYTGIGWSLGSGAAQIRFPLDGEAPATSWTNTSSTPASWDTGTPAYGCRSGDLYVSGKVTTLTTAASQNYVWITDDITYADRTADLLGLVGQSSVVVWNPMSSSDDQPMVKPGAAGIQVNLEVDAAIVSVAHTFRVENHDRGSSRGSLEVFGSIAQKFRGSVAAAHVTSKPDPSDPSQLIYTTTPTGYTKAYQYDTLLKTVSPPKFLEPTATSFTVIRYATVPVAYSPDGTKVVNP
;
A
#
# COMPACT_ATOMS: atom_id res chain seq x y z
N MET A 1 -58.97 76.47 -62.46
CA MET A 1 -57.77 76.36 -61.62
C MET A 1 -57.64 74.92 -61.15
N LEU A 2 -56.65 74.16 -61.62
CA LEU A 2 -56.13 72.96 -60.95
C LEU A 2 -54.71 72.74 -61.43
N ARG A 3 -53.77 73.14 -60.58
CA ARG A 3 -52.32 73.20 -60.82
C ARG A 3 -51.75 71.80 -60.54
N ARG A 4 -51.22 71.16 -61.56
CA ARG A 4 -50.55 69.84 -61.49
C ARG A 4 -49.24 70.02 -60.70
N ARG A 5 -49.15 69.46 -59.49
CA ARG A 5 -47.89 69.32 -58.74
C ARG A 5 -46.99 68.34 -59.49
N ARG A 6 -45.94 68.86 -60.13
CA ARG A 6 -44.67 68.17 -60.38
C ARG A 6 -43.80 68.53 -59.18
N ASP A 7 -43.38 67.58 -58.35
CA ASP A 7 -42.24 67.77 -57.41
C ASP A 7 -41.71 66.49 -56.71
N ASP A 8 -42.10 65.26 -57.06
CA ASP A 8 -41.66 64.04 -56.33
C ASP A 8 -40.90 62.98 -57.16
N GLU A 9 -40.31 63.32 -58.30
CA GLU A 9 -39.55 62.33 -59.11
C GLU A 9 -38.07 62.14 -58.66
N GLY A 10 -37.56 62.96 -57.73
CA GLY A 10 -36.17 62.88 -57.22
C GLY A 10 -36.01 62.26 -55.81
N ALA A 11 -37.01 62.41 -54.94
CA ALA A 11 -36.94 61.96 -53.54
C ALA A 11 -37.07 60.42 -53.40
N ALA A 12 -37.86 59.79 -54.27
CA ALA A 12 -38.04 58.33 -54.28
C ALA A 12 -36.73 57.60 -54.66
N LEU A 13 -35.95 58.14 -55.60
CA LEU A 13 -34.67 57.57 -56.00
C LEU A 13 -33.65 57.63 -54.85
N ILE A 14 -33.58 58.76 -54.15
CA ILE A 14 -32.68 58.95 -53.00
C ILE A 14 -33.09 58.02 -51.84
N ALA A 15 -34.39 57.90 -51.55
CA ALA A 15 -34.88 57.01 -50.52
C ALA A 15 -34.55 55.53 -50.81
N VAL A 16 -34.71 55.08 -52.05
CA VAL A 16 -34.39 53.69 -52.46
C VAL A 16 -32.88 53.44 -52.43
N VAL A 17 -32.05 54.40 -52.84
CA VAL A 17 -30.59 54.27 -52.78
C VAL A 17 -30.09 54.23 -51.33
N VAL A 18 -30.64 55.07 -50.44
CA VAL A 18 -30.30 55.06 -49.01
C VAL A 18 -30.77 53.76 -48.35
N LEU A 19 -31.99 53.30 -48.63
CA LEU A 19 -32.47 52.01 -48.10
C LEU A 19 -31.64 50.83 -48.63
N GLY A 20 -31.29 50.84 -49.93
CA GLY A 20 -30.46 49.83 -50.56
C GLY A 20 -29.04 49.81 -50.00
N PHE A 21 -28.46 50.98 -49.73
CA PHE A 21 -27.15 51.10 -49.08
C PHE A 21 -27.20 50.60 -47.63
N VAL A 22 -28.22 50.98 -46.86
CA VAL A 22 -28.40 50.51 -45.48
C VAL A 22 -28.61 48.99 -45.45
N MET A 23 -29.40 48.41 -46.36
CA MET A 23 -29.55 46.96 -46.47
C MET A 23 -28.25 46.27 -46.87
N MET A 24 -27.48 46.80 -47.81
CA MET A 24 -26.16 46.25 -48.16
C MET A 24 -25.20 46.29 -46.97
N VAL A 25 -25.16 47.39 -46.23
CA VAL A 25 -24.32 47.52 -45.04
C VAL A 25 -24.76 46.50 -43.99
N LEU A 26 -26.06 46.36 -43.73
CA LEU A 26 -26.59 45.38 -42.77
C LEU A 26 -26.27 43.93 -43.16
N ILE A 27 -26.44 43.56 -44.43
CA ILE A 27 -26.09 42.23 -44.96
C ILE A 27 -24.58 42.00 -44.85
N ALA A 28 -23.75 42.99 -45.20
CA ALA A 28 -22.30 42.90 -45.08
C ALA A 28 -21.83 42.74 -43.63
N THR A 29 -22.40 43.51 -42.69
CA THR A 29 -22.13 43.35 -41.26
C THR A 29 -22.62 42.02 -40.73
N GLY A 30 -23.81 41.55 -41.13
CA GLY A 30 -24.33 40.24 -40.74
C GLY A 30 -23.43 39.10 -41.22
N LEU A 31 -22.92 39.17 -42.45
CA LEU A 31 -21.97 38.19 -42.98
C LEU A 31 -20.61 38.25 -42.29
N THR A 32 -20.12 39.44 -41.96
CA THR A 32 -18.85 39.60 -41.22
C THR A 32 -18.97 39.05 -39.80
N VAL A 33 -20.06 39.35 -39.09
CA VAL A 33 -20.32 38.80 -37.75
C VAL A 33 -20.48 37.28 -37.81
N ALA A 34 -21.27 36.75 -38.75
CA ALA A 34 -21.46 35.31 -38.90
C ALA A 34 -20.14 34.58 -39.23
N THR A 35 -19.33 35.12 -40.14
CA THR A 35 -18.02 34.52 -40.49
C THR A 35 -17.01 34.62 -39.34
N SER A 36 -17.04 35.72 -38.57
CA SER A 36 -16.21 35.84 -37.36
C SER A 36 -16.63 34.84 -36.27
N GLY A 37 -17.94 34.65 -36.07
CA GLY A 37 -18.50 33.66 -35.16
C GLY A 37 -18.15 32.22 -35.56
N LEU A 38 -18.20 31.88 -36.85
CA LEU A 38 -17.78 30.57 -37.36
C LEU A 38 -16.28 30.32 -37.13
N ARG A 39 -15.41 31.31 -37.40
CA ARG A 39 -13.96 31.19 -37.13
C ARG A 39 -13.68 31.00 -35.65
N GLN A 40 -14.40 31.71 -34.79
CA GLN A 40 -14.28 31.55 -33.34
C GLN A 40 -14.77 30.17 -32.88
N ALA A 41 -15.90 29.69 -33.39
CA ALA A 41 -16.45 28.37 -33.08
C ALA A 41 -15.49 27.24 -33.49
N VAL A 42 -14.92 27.30 -34.70
CA VAL A 42 -13.89 26.35 -35.15
C VAL A 42 -12.65 26.42 -34.28
N GLY A 43 -12.25 27.63 -33.84
CA GLY A 43 -11.14 27.80 -32.91
C GLY A 43 -11.37 27.14 -31.55
N VAL A 44 -12.57 27.31 -30.99
CA VAL A 44 -12.98 26.65 -29.73
C VAL A 44 -13.05 25.14 -29.91
N GLN A 45 -13.67 24.66 -30.98
CA GLN A 45 -13.78 23.23 -31.28
C GLN A 45 -12.40 22.58 -31.40
N ARG A 46 -11.49 23.17 -32.19
CA ARG A 46 -10.10 22.69 -32.30
C ARG A 46 -9.36 22.74 -30.97
N SER A 47 -9.63 23.74 -30.13
CA SER A 47 -9.03 23.81 -28.80
C SER A 47 -9.55 22.70 -27.87
N THR A 48 -10.82 22.33 -27.96
CA THR A 48 -11.39 21.20 -27.19
C THR A 48 -10.86 19.88 -27.73
N SER A 49 -10.86 19.69 -29.04
CA SER A 49 -10.28 18.48 -29.69
C SER A 49 -8.79 18.31 -29.40
N ALA A 50 -8.02 19.40 -29.30
CA ALA A 50 -6.62 19.34 -28.87
C ALA A 50 -6.48 18.92 -27.41
N LEU A 51 -7.42 19.29 -26.53
CA LEU A 51 -7.44 18.82 -25.14
C LEU A 51 -7.80 17.33 -25.06
N ASP A 52 -8.80 16.89 -25.83
CA ASP A 52 -9.20 15.49 -25.92
C ASP A 52 -8.06 14.61 -26.46
N ALA A 53 -7.32 15.10 -27.46
CA ALA A 53 -6.12 14.44 -27.95
C ALA A 53 -5.02 14.32 -26.90
N ALA A 54 -4.88 15.33 -26.02
CA ALA A 54 -3.98 15.23 -24.88
C ALA A 54 -4.42 14.15 -23.88
N TYR A 55 -5.73 14.04 -23.59
CA TYR A 55 -6.25 12.94 -22.78
C TYR A 55 -6.02 11.57 -23.43
N ALA A 56 -6.21 11.46 -24.75
CA ALA A 56 -5.91 10.24 -25.50
C ALA A 56 -4.42 9.85 -25.37
N GLY A 57 -3.50 10.82 -25.42
CA GLY A 57 -2.09 10.56 -25.20
C GLY A 57 -1.76 10.08 -23.78
N VAL A 58 -2.47 10.58 -22.76
CA VAL A 58 -2.35 10.02 -21.39
C VAL A 58 -2.80 8.57 -21.37
N GLN A 59 -3.92 8.23 -22.02
CA GLN A 59 -4.43 6.86 -22.08
C GLN A 59 -3.52 5.92 -22.87
N ASP A 60 -2.90 6.37 -23.97
CA ASP A 60 -1.90 5.58 -24.71
C ASP A 60 -0.70 5.25 -23.82
N TYR A 61 -0.14 6.23 -23.10
CA TYR A 61 0.96 5.97 -22.19
C TYR A 61 0.55 5.01 -21.07
N LEU A 62 -0.65 5.22 -20.48
CA LEU A 62 -1.22 4.37 -19.44
C LEU A 62 -1.37 2.91 -19.90
N ALA A 63 -1.87 2.70 -21.11
CA ALA A 63 -2.01 1.37 -21.70
C ALA A 63 -0.66 0.67 -21.87
N ARG A 64 0.38 1.40 -22.29
CA ARG A 64 1.73 0.85 -22.48
C ARG A 64 2.37 0.44 -21.15
N VAL A 65 2.31 1.29 -20.13
CA VAL A 65 2.88 0.96 -18.80
C VAL A 65 2.11 -0.15 -18.09
N ASN A 66 0.82 -0.31 -18.39
CA ASN A 66 0.00 -1.43 -17.90
C ASN A 66 0.30 -2.75 -18.60
N LEU A 67 0.76 -2.71 -19.85
CA LEU A 67 1.20 -3.89 -20.59
C LEU A 67 2.63 -4.31 -20.21
N ASP A 68 3.54 -3.34 -20.07
CA ASP A 68 4.92 -3.55 -19.64
C ASP A 68 5.32 -2.47 -18.62
N ARG A 69 5.50 -2.86 -17.35
CA ARG A 69 5.89 -1.92 -16.29
C ARG A 69 7.27 -1.31 -16.49
N THR A 70 8.16 -1.99 -17.21
CA THR A 70 9.49 -1.44 -17.50
C THR A 70 9.42 -0.29 -18.51
N TYR A 71 8.25 -0.05 -19.11
CA TYR A 71 8.04 1.02 -20.08
C TYR A 71 8.29 2.42 -19.50
N ILE A 72 8.26 2.57 -18.17
CA ILE A 72 8.57 3.82 -17.45
C ILE A 72 9.99 4.34 -17.74
N LYS A 73 10.91 3.47 -18.15
CA LYS A 73 12.28 3.84 -18.54
C LYS A 73 12.35 4.51 -19.91
N TYR A 74 11.29 4.38 -20.72
CA TYR A 74 11.28 4.89 -22.08
C TYR A 74 10.80 6.34 -22.15
N GLY A 75 11.47 7.11 -23.00
CA GLY A 75 11.20 8.52 -23.23
C GLY A 75 12.11 9.13 -24.28
N ASN A 76 12.07 10.45 -24.42
CA ASN A 76 13.04 11.18 -25.21
C ASN A 76 14.17 11.69 -24.28
N PRO A 77 15.42 11.22 -24.43
CA PRO A 77 16.54 11.64 -23.59
C PRO A 77 16.90 13.12 -23.73
N ASP A 78 16.55 13.75 -24.86
CA ASP A 78 16.84 15.16 -25.11
C ASP A 78 15.81 16.09 -24.45
N ASP A 79 14.83 15.52 -23.76
CA ASP A 79 13.73 16.25 -23.14
C ASP A 79 14.12 16.87 -21.78
N THR A 80 13.89 18.17 -21.65
CA THR A 80 14.17 18.95 -20.43
C THR A 80 13.13 18.85 -19.32
N PHE A 81 11.96 18.24 -19.55
CA PHE A 81 10.91 18.03 -18.55
C PHE A 81 11.32 17.00 -17.50
N ASN A 82 12.14 16.04 -17.91
CA ASN A 82 12.67 15.02 -17.04
C ASN A 82 13.94 15.52 -16.34
N THR A 83 13.93 15.56 -15.02
CA THR A 83 14.97 16.23 -14.22
C THR A 83 15.87 15.28 -13.42
N GLY A 84 15.73 13.95 -13.55
CA GLY A 84 16.45 13.01 -12.69
C GLY A 84 16.87 11.68 -13.31
N THR A 85 15.99 11.00 -14.05
CA THR A 85 16.25 9.61 -14.50
C THR A 85 16.72 9.57 -15.94
N ALA A 86 17.79 8.88 -16.30
CA ALA A 86 18.13 8.72 -17.72
C ALA A 86 17.05 7.90 -18.45
N LEU A 87 16.29 8.55 -19.33
CA LEU A 87 15.30 7.89 -20.18
C LEU A 87 15.98 7.31 -21.42
N VAL A 88 15.42 6.22 -21.94
CA VAL A 88 15.93 5.52 -23.13
C VAL A 88 14.90 5.64 -24.25
N ARG A 89 15.33 5.78 -25.50
CA ARG A 89 14.39 5.73 -26.62
C ARG A 89 13.88 4.30 -26.82
N PRO A 90 12.56 4.07 -26.97
CA PRO A 90 12.05 2.73 -27.22
C PRO A 90 12.42 2.24 -28.62
N ASP A 91 12.58 0.92 -28.77
CA ASP A 91 12.73 0.22 -30.05
C ASP A 91 11.65 -0.89 -30.13
N PRO A 92 10.68 -0.81 -31.06
CA PRO A 92 10.52 0.20 -32.10
C PRO A 92 10.18 1.60 -31.55
N TRP A 93 10.54 2.64 -32.31
CA TRP A 93 10.30 4.03 -31.94
C TRP A 93 8.80 4.32 -31.74
N ASN A 94 8.47 4.98 -30.64
CA ASN A 94 7.12 5.46 -30.37
C ASN A 94 6.98 6.94 -30.83
N PRO A 95 6.13 7.22 -31.83
CA PRO A 95 5.95 8.58 -32.35
C PRO A 95 5.56 9.63 -31.32
N ALA A 96 4.94 9.22 -30.20
CA ALA A 96 4.50 10.11 -29.13
C ALA A 96 5.65 10.77 -28.36
N PHE A 97 6.86 10.19 -28.39
CA PHE A 97 8.06 10.80 -27.79
C PHE A 97 8.77 11.79 -28.73
N GLY A 98 8.16 12.11 -29.88
CA GLY A 98 8.76 12.97 -30.88
C GLY A 98 8.96 14.42 -30.42
N MET A 99 10.05 15.02 -30.89
CA MET A 99 10.40 16.41 -30.61
C MET A 99 10.96 17.11 -31.82
N GLY A 100 10.78 18.43 -31.87
CA GLY A 100 11.25 19.28 -32.96
C GLY A 100 10.30 19.29 -34.15
N ALA A 101 10.58 20.25 -35.04
CA ALA A 101 9.94 20.37 -36.34
C ALA A 101 10.64 19.49 -37.37
N LYS A 102 9.88 19.05 -38.38
CA LYS A 102 10.46 18.37 -39.55
C LYS A 102 11.29 19.37 -40.35
N THR A 103 12.50 18.95 -40.71
CA THR A 103 13.51 19.76 -41.40
C THR A 103 13.74 19.29 -42.84
N GLY A 104 13.14 18.18 -43.25
CA GLY A 104 13.39 17.51 -44.53
C GLY A 104 14.57 16.55 -44.51
N ASN A 105 15.26 16.39 -43.37
CA ASN A 105 16.34 15.43 -43.20
C ASN A 105 15.80 14.13 -42.57
N PRO A 106 15.78 12.99 -43.29
CA PRO A 106 15.22 11.73 -42.79
C PRO A 106 15.87 11.22 -41.50
N ALA A 107 17.16 11.54 -41.26
CA ALA A 107 17.89 11.08 -40.08
C ALA A 107 17.43 11.76 -38.77
N THR A 108 16.99 13.02 -38.85
CA THR A 108 16.47 13.79 -37.72
C THR A 108 14.95 13.73 -37.66
N ASP A 109 14.28 13.75 -38.81
CA ASP A 109 12.83 13.79 -38.91
C ASP A 109 12.15 12.51 -38.43
N LYS A 110 12.87 11.36 -38.41
CA LYS A 110 12.37 10.12 -37.79
C LYS A 110 12.02 10.27 -36.30
N TYR A 111 12.55 11.30 -35.63
CA TYR A 111 12.26 11.61 -34.23
C TYR A 111 11.39 12.89 -34.07
N ALA A 112 11.06 13.59 -35.16
CA ALA A 112 10.18 14.76 -35.16
C ALA A 112 8.73 14.37 -35.48
N THR A 113 8.17 13.46 -34.68
CA THR A 113 6.91 12.78 -34.95
C THR A 113 5.79 13.18 -34.00
N TRP A 114 4.54 13.07 -34.42
CA TRP A 114 3.36 13.11 -33.55
C TRP A 114 2.67 11.76 -33.64
N ALA A 115 2.14 11.25 -32.51
CA ALA A 115 1.25 10.10 -32.55
C ALA A 115 -0.16 10.56 -32.94
N THR A 116 -0.91 9.72 -33.65
CA THR A 116 -2.28 10.02 -34.09
C THR A 116 -3.30 9.38 -33.16
N VAL A 117 -4.39 10.09 -32.86
CA VAL A 117 -5.54 9.52 -32.16
C VAL A 117 -6.35 8.69 -33.17
N PRO A 118 -6.48 7.36 -33.00
CA PRO A 118 -7.20 6.52 -33.95
C PRO A 118 -8.67 6.95 -34.11
N GLY A 119 -9.16 7.05 -35.34
CA GLY A 119 -10.56 7.39 -35.62
C GLY A 119 -10.93 8.86 -35.39
N SER A 120 -9.93 9.75 -35.31
CA SER A 120 -10.13 11.19 -35.10
C SER A 120 -9.94 12.03 -36.36
N GLU A 121 -9.88 11.38 -37.52
CA GLU A 121 -9.73 12.03 -38.81
C GLU A 121 -10.91 12.98 -39.08
N ASP A 122 -10.60 14.23 -39.42
CA ASP A 122 -11.60 15.17 -39.92
C ASP A 122 -11.99 14.84 -41.39
N ASP A 123 -12.93 15.61 -41.95
CA ASP A 123 -13.37 15.44 -43.35
C ASP A 123 -12.22 15.62 -44.37
N SER A 124 -11.07 16.18 -43.96
CA SER A 124 -9.86 16.32 -44.77
C SER A 124 -8.86 15.17 -44.56
N GLY A 125 -9.23 14.16 -43.75
CA GLY A 125 -8.39 13.01 -43.40
C GLY A 125 -7.29 13.33 -42.38
N VAL A 126 -7.35 14.49 -41.70
CA VAL A 126 -6.34 14.91 -40.74
C VAL A 126 -6.77 14.49 -39.33
N ALA A 127 -6.07 13.52 -38.76
CA ALA A 127 -6.30 13.06 -37.39
C ALA A 127 -5.80 14.09 -36.36
N ALA A 128 -6.49 14.15 -35.22
CA ALA A 128 -5.94 14.75 -34.02
C ALA A 128 -4.69 13.98 -33.55
N GLN A 129 -3.76 14.69 -32.92
CA GLN A 129 -2.43 14.19 -32.65
C GLN A 129 -1.99 14.48 -31.22
N TYR A 130 -1.01 13.72 -30.71
CA TYR A 130 -0.47 13.95 -29.37
C TYR A 130 1.03 13.63 -29.28
N ARG A 131 1.66 14.22 -28.26
CA ARG A 131 3.03 13.96 -27.80
C ARG A 131 3.05 13.95 -26.28
N TYR A 132 3.95 13.17 -25.70
CA TYR A 132 4.14 13.19 -24.26
C TYR A 132 5.60 13.18 -23.82
N GLU A 133 5.85 13.88 -22.72
CA GLU A 133 7.11 13.98 -22.02
C GLU A 133 6.94 13.30 -20.66
N VAL A 134 7.88 12.42 -20.31
CA VAL A 134 7.82 11.62 -19.08
C VAL A 134 8.84 12.15 -18.10
N ASN A 135 8.45 12.32 -16.84
CA ASN A 135 9.37 12.57 -15.73
C ASN A 135 9.16 11.46 -14.68
N ALA A 136 10.16 10.60 -14.56
CA ALA A 136 10.17 9.46 -13.62
C ALA A 136 11.09 9.70 -12.40
N ALA A 137 11.57 10.93 -12.20
CA ALA A 137 12.56 11.25 -11.15
C ALA A 137 12.07 10.91 -9.74
N ASN A 138 10.77 11.03 -9.50
CA ASN A 138 10.15 10.78 -8.20
C ASN A 138 9.57 9.36 -8.06
N TYR A 139 9.72 8.50 -9.07
CA TYR A 139 9.11 7.17 -9.03
C TYR A 139 9.69 6.30 -7.92
N THR A 140 11.01 6.31 -7.72
CA THR A 140 11.67 5.51 -6.67
C THR A 140 11.42 6.03 -5.26
N THR A 141 11.13 7.33 -5.12
CA THR A 141 10.95 8.00 -3.82
C THR A 141 9.48 8.08 -3.38
N THR A 142 8.55 8.17 -4.33
CA THR A 142 7.11 8.41 -4.05
C THR A 142 6.16 7.49 -4.81
N GLY A 143 6.66 6.67 -5.75
CA GLY A 143 5.83 5.82 -6.63
C GLY A 143 5.11 6.57 -7.75
N VAL A 144 5.40 7.87 -7.94
CA VAL A 144 4.69 8.74 -8.88
C VAL A 144 5.53 9.06 -10.11
N ILE A 145 4.88 8.98 -11.28
CA ILE A 145 5.41 9.44 -12.57
C ILE A 145 4.61 10.67 -12.99
N GLN A 146 5.29 11.71 -13.47
CA GLN A 146 4.64 12.86 -14.09
C GLN A 146 4.71 12.73 -15.60
N LEU A 147 3.57 12.92 -16.27
CA LEU A 147 3.44 12.86 -17.71
C LEU A 147 2.89 14.21 -18.19
N ARG A 148 3.66 14.94 -19.01
CA ARG A 148 3.18 16.14 -19.67
C ARG A 148 2.78 15.80 -21.09
N VAL A 149 1.49 15.93 -21.42
CA VAL A 149 0.94 15.54 -22.73
C VAL A 149 0.43 16.76 -23.45
N THR A 150 0.89 16.96 -24.69
CA THR A 150 0.39 17.99 -25.59
C THR A 150 -0.41 17.34 -26.69
N GLY A 151 -1.67 17.73 -26.85
CA GLY A 151 -2.51 17.37 -27.98
C GLY A 151 -2.54 18.49 -29.03
N LEU A 152 -2.74 18.11 -30.29
CA LEU A 152 -2.75 18.94 -31.48
C LEU A 152 -4.01 18.65 -32.29
N SER A 153 -4.75 19.70 -32.66
CA SER A 153 -5.84 19.63 -33.63
C SER A 153 -5.75 20.83 -34.59
N GLY A 154 -5.49 20.54 -35.87
CA GLY A 154 -5.22 21.55 -36.89
C GLY A 154 -4.00 22.41 -36.54
N THR A 155 -4.23 23.65 -36.11
CA THR A 155 -3.19 24.62 -35.73
C THR A 155 -3.21 24.98 -34.24
N ARG A 156 -3.95 24.22 -33.42
CA ARG A 156 -4.10 24.49 -31.98
C ARG A 156 -3.52 23.36 -31.16
N THR A 157 -2.75 23.72 -30.14
CA THR A 157 -2.22 22.79 -29.16
C THR A 157 -2.74 23.09 -27.75
N ARG A 158 -2.86 22.05 -26.94
CA ARG A 158 -3.21 22.12 -25.51
C ARG A 158 -2.36 21.12 -24.74
N THR A 159 -1.89 21.54 -23.56
CA THR A 159 -1.04 20.70 -22.73
C THR A 159 -1.68 20.45 -21.37
N ILE A 160 -1.58 19.21 -20.91
CA ILE A 160 -1.97 18.78 -19.57
C ILE A 160 -0.81 18.07 -18.90
N LEU A 161 -0.78 18.15 -17.57
CA LEU A 161 0.08 17.36 -16.71
C LEU A 161 -0.79 16.30 -16.04
N ALA A 162 -0.40 15.03 -16.17
CA ALA A 162 -1.00 13.90 -15.49
C ALA A 162 0.01 13.30 -14.50
N SER A 163 -0.43 13.03 -13.28
CA SER A 163 0.36 12.24 -12.32
C SER A 163 -0.16 10.81 -12.33
N LEU A 164 0.73 9.86 -12.58
CA LEU A 164 0.45 8.43 -12.69
C LEU A 164 1.08 7.71 -11.50
N ARG A 165 0.34 6.76 -10.93
CA ARG A 165 0.81 5.88 -9.86
C ARG A 165 0.29 4.48 -10.11
N VAL A 166 1.04 3.47 -9.67
CA VAL A 166 0.57 2.08 -9.60
C VAL A 166 -0.57 1.97 -8.59
N LYS A 167 -1.77 1.54 -9.00
CA LYS A 167 -2.82 1.16 -8.04
C LYS A 167 -2.32 -0.05 -7.26
N GLY A 168 -2.21 0.07 -5.95
CA GLY A 168 -1.49 -0.84 -5.08
C GLY A 168 -2.24 -1.09 -3.78
N PHE A 169 -1.54 -1.73 -2.84
CA PHE A 169 -2.09 -2.01 -1.51
C PHE A 169 -2.46 -0.74 -0.74
N VAL A 170 -1.70 0.33 -0.95
CA VAL A 170 -1.87 1.62 -0.27
C VAL A 170 -3.11 2.38 -0.69
N ASP A 171 -3.85 1.93 -1.72
CA ASP A 171 -5.14 2.50 -2.10
C ASP A 171 -6.26 2.14 -1.12
N PHE A 172 -6.05 1.15 -0.27
CA PHE A 172 -7.05 0.61 0.62
C PHE A 172 -6.62 0.76 2.08
N GLY A 173 -7.54 1.18 2.95
CA GLY A 173 -7.34 1.10 4.40
C GLY A 173 -7.24 -0.36 4.87
N TYR A 174 -7.87 -1.27 4.14
CA TYR A 174 -7.85 -2.70 4.40
C TYR A 174 -7.84 -3.49 3.11
N PHE A 175 -6.84 -4.34 2.94
CA PHE A 175 -6.71 -5.32 1.87
C PHE A 175 -6.48 -6.70 2.47
N THR A 176 -7.16 -7.73 1.96
CA THR A 176 -6.78 -9.12 2.21
C THR A 176 -6.92 -10.02 0.99
N ASP A 177 -6.01 -10.98 0.82
CA ASP A 177 -6.15 -12.00 -0.23
C ASP A 177 -7.17 -13.08 0.19
N TYR A 178 -7.09 -13.60 1.42
CA TYR A 178 -8.00 -14.61 1.96
C TYR A 178 -8.64 -14.17 3.28
N GLU A 179 -9.96 -14.25 3.37
CA GLU A 179 -10.78 -13.88 4.55
C GLU A 179 -10.85 -15.02 5.59
N ILE A 180 -9.71 -15.68 5.81
CA ILE A 180 -9.51 -16.74 6.81
C ILE A 180 -8.27 -16.47 7.64
N LYS A 181 -8.21 -17.07 8.82
CA LYS A 181 -7.02 -17.16 9.66
C LYS A 181 -5.89 -17.83 8.88
N ASP A 182 -4.67 -17.44 9.21
CA ASP A 182 -3.47 -18.02 8.62
C ASP A 182 -3.35 -19.52 8.96
N PRO A 183 -3.28 -20.42 7.96
CA PRO A 183 -3.08 -21.85 8.17
C PRO A 183 -1.85 -22.21 9.01
N GLU A 184 -0.75 -21.45 8.93
CA GLU A 184 0.47 -21.74 9.68
C GLU A 184 0.27 -21.54 11.19
N THR A 185 -0.53 -20.55 11.55
CA THR A 185 -0.74 -20.16 12.96
C THR A 185 -2.03 -20.75 13.54
N PHE A 186 -2.82 -21.45 12.72
CA PHE A 186 -4.08 -22.04 13.15
C PHE A 186 -3.84 -23.37 13.85
N VAL A 187 -4.14 -23.41 15.14
CA VAL A 187 -4.11 -24.65 15.93
C VAL A 187 -5.52 -25.23 16.01
N VAL A 188 -5.69 -26.46 15.52
CA VAL A 188 -6.95 -27.21 15.66
C VAL A 188 -7.14 -27.57 17.14
N PRO A 189 -8.22 -27.11 17.82
CA PRO A 189 -8.44 -27.44 19.21
C PRO A 189 -8.57 -28.95 19.42
N SER A 190 -8.08 -29.45 20.56
CA SER A 190 -8.18 -30.87 20.91
C SER A 190 -9.64 -31.32 20.96
N GLY A 191 -9.93 -32.48 20.36
CA GLY A 191 -11.28 -33.03 20.27
C GLY A 191 -12.21 -32.32 19.27
N ALA A 192 -11.74 -31.32 18.54
CA ALA A 192 -12.46 -30.75 17.39
C ALA A 192 -12.30 -31.62 16.13
N LYS A 193 -13.06 -31.34 15.07
CA LYS A 193 -12.94 -32.06 13.80
C LYS A 193 -11.57 -31.79 13.19
N SER A 194 -10.75 -32.84 13.04
CA SER A 194 -9.45 -32.73 12.37
C SER A 194 -9.62 -32.41 10.88
N PHE A 195 -8.80 -31.49 10.38
CA PHE A 195 -8.68 -31.13 8.98
C PHE A 195 -7.30 -30.48 8.76
N ASP A 196 -6.85 -30.43 7.50
CA ASP A 196 -5.64 -29.68 7.14
C ASP A 196 -6.01 -28.20 6.91
N PRO A 197 -5.51 -27.24 7.71
CA PRO A 197 -5.77 -25.81 7.53
C PRO A 197 -5.39 -25.29 6.13
N ASN A 198 -4.40 -25.89 5.46
CA ASN A 198 -4.00 -25.50 4.11
C ASN A 198 -5.08 -25.79 3.05
N SER A 199 -5.95 -26.78 3.30
CA SER A 199 -7.07 -27.08 2.41
C SER A 199 -8.11 -25.94 2.34
N CYS A 200 -8.07 -24.99 3.28
CA CYS A 200 -8.95 -23.83 3.31
C CYS A 200 -8.47 -22.66 2.44
N VAL A 201 -7.24 -22.71 1.92
CA VAL A 201 -6.60 -21.67 1.08
C VAL A 201 -7.15 -21.69 -0.35
N VAL A 202 -8.44 -21.43 -0.45
CA VAL A 202 -9.21 -21.28 -1.68
C VAL A 202 -10.20 -20.16 -1.46
N TYR A 203 -10.45 -19.33 -2.48
CA TYR A 203 -11.45 -18.28 -2.36
C TYR A 203 -12.83 -18.90 -2.12
N ALA A 204 -13.55 -18.42 -1.10
CA ALA A 204 -14.84 -18.95 -0.69
C ALA A 204 -15.87 -18.91 -1.81
N TRP A 205 -15.83 -17.87 -2.66
CA TRP A 205 -16.75 -17.70 -3.79
C TRP A 205 -16.58 -18.74 -4.90
N THR A 206 -15.52 -19.56 -4.86
CA THR A 206 -15.35 -20.69 -5.78
C THR A 206 -16.22 -21.90 -5.42
N GLY A 207 -16.80 -21.92 -4.21
CA GLY A 207 -17.55 -23.07 -3.68
C GLY A 207 -16.68 -24.28 -3.31
N LYS A 208 -15.35 -24.18 -3.44
CA LYS A 208 -14.40 -25.29 -3.19
C LYS A 208 -13.87 -25.36 -1.77
N ARG A 209 -14.18 -24.39 -0.91
CA ARG A 209 -13.69 -24.37 0.47
C ARG A 209 -14.33 -25.51 1.28
N PRO A 210 -13.54 -26.38 1.94
CA PRO A 210 -14.08 -27.46 2.76
C PRO A 210 -15.00 -26.95 3.88
N ALA A 211 -16.07 -27.69 4.18
CA ALA A 211 -17.00 -27.33 5.25
C ALA A 211 -16.35 -27.27 6.64
N ALA A 212 -15.30 -28.09 6.87
CA ALA A 212 -14.54 -28.13 8.12
C ALA A 212 -13.88 -26.78 8.47
N CYS A 213 -13.57 -25.94 7.48
CA CYS A 213 -13.03 -24.59 7.67
C CYS A 213 -14.02 -23.62 8.35
N SER A 214 -15.29 -24.01 8.47
CA SER A 214 -16.39 -23.20 9.02
C SER A 214 -17.19 -23.93 10.11
N TYR A 215 -16.64 -25.02 10.65
CA TYR A 215 -17.33 -25.84 11.63
C TYR A 215 -17.33 -25.19 13.02
N VAL A 216 -18.52 -25.02 13.59
CA VAL A 216 -18.77 -24.53 14.95
C VAL A 216 -19.49 -25.63 15.73
N ASN A 217 -18.98 -25.96 16.92
CA ASN A 217 -19.62 -26.92 17.81
C ASN A 217 -20.60 -26.16 18.72
N THR A 218 -21.88 -26.54 18.68
CA THR A 218 -22.95 -25.88 19.43
C THR A 218 -22.94 -26.25 20.91
N ASP A 219 -22.47 -27.45 21.24
CA ASP A 219 -22.54 -28.01 22.59
C ASP A 219 -21.28 -27.69 23.38
N ASP A 220 -20.15 -27.54 22.69
CA ASP A 220 -18.87 -27.15 23.28
C ASP A 220 -18.14 -26.15 22.36
N PRO A 221 -18.36 -24.84 22.55
CA PRO A 221 -17.76 -23.81 21.71
C PRO A 221 -16.23 -23.84 21.67
N SER A 222 -15.57 -24.44 22.66
CA SER A 222 -14.10 -24.62 22.70
C SER A 222 -13.58 -25.58 21.63
N LYS A 223 -14.45 -26.42 21.05
CA LYS A 223 -14.13 -27.41 20.00
C LYS A 223 -14.53 -26.94 18.58
N THR A 224 -14.41 -25.65 18.33
CA THR A 224 -14.73 -25.00 17.05
C THR A 224 -13.50 -24.89 16.16
N THR A 225 -13.63 -25.19 14.86
CA THR A 225 -12.53 -25.08 13.88
C THR A 225 -12.75 -23.96 12.86
N ASP A 226 -13.59 -22.98 13.18
CA ASP A 226 -13.89 -21.88 12.27
C ASP A 226 -12.64 -21.03 11.99
N MET A 227 -12.17 -21.13 10.75
CA MET A 227 -11.05 -20.35 10.24
C MET A 227 -11.50 -18.97 9.76
N ARG A 228 -12.80 -18.69 9.65
CA ARG A 228 -13.26 -17.35 9.28
C ARG A 228 -13.02 -16.38 10.44
N VAL A 229 -12.68 -15.15 10.11
CA VAL A 229 -12.60 -14.06 11.09
C VAL A 229 -13.73 -13.08 10.76
N PRO A 230 -14.82 -13.02 11.54
CA PRO A 230 -15.92 -12.11 11.25
C PRO A 230 -15.53 -10.66 11.60
N PHE A 231 -16.14 -9.71 10.88
CA PHE A 231 -16.21 -8.33 11.38
C PHE A 231 -17.20 -8.24 12.54
N LYS A 232 -16.92 -7.35 13.50
CA LYS A 232 -17.78 -7.06 14.65
C LYS A 232 -18.51 -5.73 14.44
N ASN A 233 -19.66 -5.57 15.08
CA ASN A 233 -20.43 -4.33 15.08
C ASN A 233 -19.69 -3.13 15.69
N THR A 234 -18.65 -3.37 16.49
CA THR A 234 -17.79 -2.33 17.08
C THR A 234 -16.56 -1.99 16.24
N ASP A 235 -16.34 -2.67 15.12
CA ASP A 235 -15.18 -2.38 14.27
C ASP A 235 -15.38 -1.01 13.59
N LEU A 236 -14.27 -0.28 13.43
CA LEU A 236 -14.24 0.95 12.64
C LEU A 236 -13.27 0.76 11.48
N LEU A 237 -13.76 0.98 10.25
CA LEU A 237 -12.99 0.92 9.03
C LEU A 237 -13.26 2.16 8.18
N TYR A 238 -12.39 3.16 8.28
CA TYR A 238 -12.48 4.37 7.46
C TYR A 238 -11.57 4.24 6.24
N GLY A 239 -12.11 4.46 5.06
CA GLY A 239 -11.41 4.36 3.77
C GLY A 239 -11.84 3.15 2.95
N ASP A 240 -11.48 3.17 1.66
CA ASP A 240 -11.81 2.07 0.76
C ASP A 240 -11.14 0.78 1.23
N ALA A 241 -11.84 -0.34 1.08
CA ALA A 241 -11.39 -1.67 1.45
C ALA A 241 -11.44 -2.59 0.24
N HIS A 242 -10.61 -3.62 0.22
CA HIS A 242 -10.60 -4.62 -0.83
C HIS A 242 -10.34 -6.01 -0.25
N THR A 243 -10.99 -7.02 -0.80
CA THR A 243 -10.68 -8.41 -0.50
C THR A 243 -10.74 -9.25 -1.75
N ASN A 244 -9.73 -10.08 -2.03
CA ASN A 244 -9.83 -11.01 -3.16
C ASN A 244 -10.85 -12.13 -2.90
N ASP A 245 -11.24 -12.31 -1.63
CA ASP A 245 -12.11 -13.36 -1.15
C ASP A 245 -13.52 -12.84 -0.81
N THR A 246 -14.30 -13.67 -0.13
CA THR A 246 -15.61 -13.33 0.43
C THR A 246 -15.47 -12.92 1.90
N PRO A 247 -15.75 -11.65 2.25
CA PRO A 247 -15.75 -11.22 3.64
C PRO A 247 -16.91 -11.85 4.42
N THR A 248 -16.66 -12.21 5.68
CA THR A 248 -17.70 -12.77 6.58
C THR A 248 -18.27 -11.67 7.47
N PHE A 249 -19.53 -11.28 7.23
CA PHE A 249 -20.23 -10.23 8.01
C PHE A 249 -21.20 -10.77 9.07
N LYS A 250 -21.46 -12.09 9.07
CA LYS A 250 -22.34 -12.72 10.04
C LYS A 250 -21.92 -14.17 10.29
N THR A 251 -21.89 -14.57 11.56
CA THR A 251 -21.83 -15.97 12.01
C THR A 251 -22.97 -16.23 12.98
N SER A 252 -23.08 -17.44 13.53
CA SER A 252 -24.03 -17.74 14.60
C SER A 252 -23.74 -16.99 15.91
N GLN A 253 -22.51 -16.48 16.08
CA GLN A 253 -22.04 -15.86 17.33
C GLN A 253 -21.75 -14.36 17.21
N VAL A 254 -21.48 -13.85 16.00
CA VAL A 254 -21.02 -12.47 15.78
C VAL A 254 -21.70 -11.88 14.54
N SER A 255 -22.05 -10.59 14.60
CA SER A 255 -22.55 -9.84 13.45
C SER A 255 -21.78 -8.52 13.30
N ALA A 256 -21.51 -8.17 12.04
CA ALA A 256 -20.92 -6.90 11.64
C ALA A 256 -21.96 -5.77 11.49
N CYS A 257 -23.26 -6.06 11.69
CA CYS A 257 -24.29 -5.05 11.56
C CYS A 257 -24.13 -3.99 12.66
N GLY A 258 -23.97 -2.73 12.26
CA GLY A 258 -23.60 -1.61 13.15
C GLY A 258 -22.14 -1.18 13.04
N MET A 259 -21.30 -1.94 12.35
CA MET A 259 -19.93 -1.54 12.02
C MET A 259 -19.92 -0.22 11.25
N VAL A 260 -18.94 0.63 11.53
CA VAL A 260 -18.72 1.86 10.76
C VAL A 260 -17.76 1.54 9.62
N VAL A 261 -18.26 1.65 8.39
CA VAL A 261 -17.44 1.60 7.18
C VAL A 261 -17.63 2.90 6.42
N THR A 262 -16.55 3.62 6.12
CA THR A 262 -16.59 4.75 5.19
C THR A 262 -15.78 4.40 3.95
N GLY A 263 -16.31 4.67 2.76
CA GLY A 263 -15.68 4.26 1.49
C GLY A 263 -16.33 3.04 0.86
N GLN A 264 -15.79 2.60 -0.27
CA GLN A 264 -16.24 1.40 -1.00
C GLN A 264 -15.56 0.14 -0.46
N PHE A 265 -16.30 -0.94 -0.31
CA PHE A 265 -15.76 -2.26 0.03
C PHE A 265 -15.72 -3.11 -1.25
N GLU A 266 -14.55 -3.22 -1.86
CA GLU A 266 -14.31 -4.00 -3.06
C GLU A 266 -14.14 -5.49 -2.75
N THR A 267 -14.61 -6.37 -3.63
CA THR A 267 -14.38 -7.82 -3.52
C THR A 267 -14.06 -8.48 -4.87
N GLY A 268 -13.12 -9.43 -4.86
CA GLY A 268 -12.80 -10.33 -5.96
C GLY A 268 -13.95 -11.27 -6.36
N ALA A 269 -14.98 -11.42 -5.52
CA ALA A 269 -16.08 -12.34 -5.74
C ALA A 269 -16.97 -11.91 -6.93
N PRO A 270 -17.01 -12.67 -8.05
CA PRO A 270 -17.46 -12.21 -9.38
C PRO A 270 -18.94 -11.82 -9.52
N THR A 271 -19.82 -12.14 -8.58
CA THR A 271 -21.20 -11.63 -8.41
C THR A 271 -21.89 -12.47 -7.33
N SER A 272 -22.76 -11.90 -6.50
CA SER A 272 -23.35 -12.67 -5.40
C SER A 272 -24.75 -12.22 -4.99
N ALA A 273 -25.78 -12.86 -5.56
CA ALA A 273 -27.10 -12.80 -4.93
C ALA A 273 -27.14 -13.44 -3.52
N GLN A 274 -26.05 -14.10 -3.05
CA GLN A 274 -25.96 -14.70 -1.71
C GLN A 274 -24.94 -14.01 -0.79
N VAL A 275 -23.77 -13.58 -1.28
CA VAL A 275 -22.71 -12.97 -0.45
C VAL A 275 -22.99 -11.48 -0.14
N PHE A 276 -23.70 -10.75 -1.02
CA PHE A 276 -24.18 -9.40 -0.72
C PHE A 276 -25.36 -9.37 0.26
N LYS A 277 -26.11 -10.48 0.45
CA LYS A 277 -27.37 -10.46 1.23
C LYS A 277 -27.16 -10.20 2.71
N ASP A 278 -26.19 -10.86 3.34
CA ASP A 278 -25.95 -10.71 4.79
C ASP A 278 -25.51 -9.27 5.11
N ALA A 279 -24.58 -8.72 4.32
CA ALA A 279 -24.14 -7.34 4.44
C ALA A 279 -25.21 -6.30 4.06
N ALA A 280 -26.02 -6.58 3.02
CA ALA A 280 -27.11 -5.70 2.60
C ALA A 280 -28.29 -5.67 3.57
N SER A 281 -28.41 -6.67 4.45
CA SER A 281 -29.38 -6.71 5.54
C SER A 281 -28.95 -5.92 6.78
N CYS A 282 -27.67 -5.52 6.85
CA CYS A 282 -27.17 -4.69 7.95
C CYS A 282 -27.65 -3.24 7.86
N THR A 283 -27.69 -2.58 9.03
CA THR A 283 -27.94 -1.14 9.16
C THR A 283 -26.77 -0.49 9.90
N PRO A 284 -26.04 0.48 9.30
CA PRO A 284 -26.13 0.90 7.90
C PRO A 284 -25.74 -0.24 6.94
N LYS A 285 -26.17 -0.14 5.67
CA LYS A 285 -25.77 -1.09 4.62
C LYS A 285 -24.29 -0.92 4.31
N ILE A 286 -23.56 -2.03 4.18
CA ILE A 286 -22.15 -2.03 3.79
C ILE A 286 -22.05 -2.02 2.26
N PRO A 287 -21.46 -0.98 1.63
CA PRO A 287 -21.43 -0.85 0.18
C PRO A 287 -20.38 -1.80 -0.44
N LEU A 288 -20.84 -2.91 -1.00
CA LEU A 288 -19.96 -3.91 -1.62
C LEU A 288 -19.95 -3.79 -3.15
N VAL A 289 -18.76 -3.83 -3.76
CA VAL A 289 -18.56 -3.70 -5.21
C VAL A 289 -17.64 -4.80 -5.72
N ASN A 290 -18.04 -5.52 -6.78
CA ASN A 290 -17.14 -6.48 -7.42
C ASN A 290 -16.00 -5.74 -8.17
N LYS A 291 -14.76 -6.22 -7.98
CA LYS A 291 -13.55 -5.79 -8.70
C LYS A 291 -12.64 -7.00 -8.98
N PRO A 292 -11.72 -6.91 -9.95
CA PRO A 292 -10.70 -7.93 -10.15
C PRO A 292 -9.82 -8.12 -8.90
N THR A 293 -9.27 -9.33 -8.73
CA THR A 293 -8.35 -9.63 -7.63
C THR A 293 -6.99 -8.95 -7.81
N LEU A 294 -6.34 -8.61 -6.70
CA LEU A 294 -4.99 -8.04 -6.64
C LEU A 294 -4.03 -9.05 -6.05
N ALA A 295 -3.09 -9.57 -6.85
CA ALA A 295 -2.21 -10.64 -6.41
C ALA A 295 -1.12 -10.16 -5.43
N MET A 296 -1.01 -10.85 -4.29
CA MET A 296 0.11 -10.69 -3.35
C MET A 296 1.44 -11.11 -4.01
N PRO A 297 2.52 -10.35 -3.83
CA PRO A 297 3.86 -10.78 -4.24
C PRO A 297 4.31 -12.01 -3.47
N ALA A 298 5.12 -12.85 -4.11
CA ALA A 298 5.64 -14.06 -3.47
C ALA A 298 6.69 -13.74 -2.40
N THR A 299 7.55 -12.74 -2.65
CA THR A 299 8.57 -12.30 -1.69
C THR A 299 8.82 -10.81 -1.75
N ASN A 300 9.42 -10.26 -0.68
CA ASN A 300 10.01 -8.93 -0.61
C ASN A 300 11.54 -8.93 -0.82
N SER A 301 12.14 -10.06 -1.22
CA SER A 301 13.59 -10.23 -1.27
C SER A 301 14.32 -9.21 -2.16
N ALA A 302 13.66 -8.73 -3.22
CA ALA A 302 14.19 -7.68 -4.10
C ALA A 302 14.40 -6.34 -3.38
N MET A 303 13.70 -6.09 -2.28
CA MET A 303 13.86 -4.86 -1.49
C MET A 303 15.25 -4.78 -0.85
N ALA A 304 15.91 -5.92 -0.59
CA ALA A 304 17.25 -5.94 0.00
C ALA A 304 18.30 -5.22 -0.87
N SER A 305 18.21 -5.32 -2.21
CA SER A 305 19.13 -4.64 -3.11
C SER A 305 18.91 -3.12 -3.19
N ASP A 306 17.71 -2.67 -2.86
CA ASP A 306 17.35 -1.25 -2.90
C ASP A 306 17.53 -0.54 -1.56
N ALA A 307 17.80 -1.30 -0.50
CA ALA A 307 17.98 -0.79 0.85
C ALA A 307 19.20 0.14 0.94
N ARG A 308 19.02 1.28 1.60
CA ARG A 308 20.11 2.18 2.01
C ARG A 308 20.89 1.57 3.17
N CYS A 309 20.16 1.03 4.15
CA CYS A 309 20.72 0.31 5.28
C CYS A 309 20.26 -1.15 5.27
N LEU A 310 21.23 -2.07 5.32
CA LEU A 310 21.01 -3.51 5.36
C LEU A 310 21.45 -4.05 6.73
N TYR A 311 20.48 -4.42 7.56
CA TYR A 311 20.70 -5.01 8.87
C TYR A 311 20.54 -6.52 8.82
N THR A 312 21.24 -7.24 9.68
CA THR A 312 21.25 -8.71 9.70
C THR A 312 20.82 -9.22 11.06
N GLY A 313 20.02 -10.29 11.07
CA GLY A 313 19.47 -10.90 12.28
C GLY A 313 18.44 -10.01 13.01
N PRO A 314 18.07 -10.38 14.24
CA PRO A 314 17.08 -9.64 15.00
C PRO A 314 17.52 -8.18 15.18
N THR A 315 16.67 -7.25 14.77
CA THR A 315 17.00 -5.84 14.69
C THR A 315 15.90 -4.99 15.32
N ARG A 316 16.23 -4.16 16.31
CA ARG A 316 15.30 -3.22 16.94
C ARG A 316 15.54 -1.81 16.43
N ILE A 317 14.47 -1.13 16.03
CA ILE A 317 14.47 0.27 15.61
C ILE A 317 13.47 1.05 16.47
N THR A 318 13.95 2.12 17.08
CA THR A 318 13.12 3.06 17.82
C THR A 318 13.25 4.44 17.20
N TYR A 319 12.17 4.94 16.60
CA TYR A 319 12.12 6.28 16.05
C TYR A 319 11.98 7.32 17.17
N LEU A 320 12.90 8.28 17.25
CA LEU A 320 13.01 9.17 18.42
C LEU A 320 12.17 10.46 18.32
N GLY A 321 11.48 10.70 17.20
CA GLY A 321 10.71 11.94 16.98
C GLY A 321 11.55 13.21 16.75
N THR A 322 12.88 13.11 16.77
CA THR A 322 13.83 14.23 16.61
C THR A 322 14.51 14.27 15.26
N GLY A 323 14.02 13.51 14.26
CA GLY A 323 14.75 13.25 13.01
C GLY A 323 15.80 12.14 13.11
N TYR A 324 15.92 11.51 14.28
CA TYR A 324 16.83 10.39 14.54
C TYR A 324 16.06 9.10 14.90
N MET A 325 16.73 7.97 14.73
CA MET A 325 16.30 6.65 15.18
C MET A 325 17.45 5.96 15.92
N ASN A 326 17.11 5.14 16.90
CA ASN A 326 18.03 4.24 17.55
C ASN A 326 17.92 2.85 16.91
N VAL A 327 19.06 2.26 16.54
CA VAL A 327 19.11 0.94 15.90
C VAL A 327 19.99 -0.02 16.68
N VAL A 328 19.45 -1.17 17.03
CA VAL A 328 20.17 -2.30 17.63
C VAL A 328 20.12 -3.44 16.63
N SER A 329 21.27 -3.91 16.15
CA SER A 329 21.36 -5.00 15.17
C SER A 329 22.69 -5.74 15.34
N PRO A 330 22.81 -6.60 16.37
CA PRO A 330 24.11 -7.11 16.80
C PRO A 330 24.78 -8.05 15.80
N TRP A 331 24.01 -8.68 14.90
CA TRP A 331 24.56 -9.55 13.87
C TRP A 331 25.06 -8.79 12.64
N THR A 332 24.86 -7.48 12.56
CA THR A 332 25.29 -6.68 11.41
C THR A 332 26.79 -6.39 11.46
N LYS A 333 27.52 -6.81 10.42
CA LYS A 333 28.95 -6.50 10.24
C LYS A 333 29.17 -5.28 9.36
N LEU A 334 28.31 -5.08 8.37
CA LEU A 334 28.38 -4.03 7.35
C LEU A 334 26.95 -3.55 7.01
N PRO A 335 26.52 -2.39 7.55
CA PRO A 335 25.13 -1.95 7.50
C PRO A 335 24.71 -1.16 6.24
N ALA A 336 25.52 -1.06 5.18
CA ALA A 336 25.28 -0.15 4.04
C ALA A 336 25.11 -0.84 2.67
N LYS A 337 24.48 -0.15 1.72
CA LYS A 337 24.16 -0.61 0.35
C LYS A 337 25.38 -1.04 -0.49
N GLY A 338 25.31 -2.25 -1.05
CA GLY A 338 25.76 -2.54 -2.42
C GLY A 338 27.25 -2.43 -2.77
N GLY A 339 28.16 -2.55 -1.81
CA GLY A 339 29.60 -2.57 -2.07
C GLY A 339 30.40 -2.75 -0.79
N THR A 340 31.70 -3.01 -0.90
CA THR A 340 32.63 -3.27 0.21
C THR A 340 32.82 -2.10 1.20
N ALA A 341 32.02 -1.02 1.13
CA ALA A 341 32.21 0.22 1.88
C ALA A 341 31.13 0.41 2.98
N ARG A 342 31.59 0.80 4.17
CA ARG A 342 30.75 1.14 5.32
C ARG A 342 30.13 2.54 5.17
N ASP A 343 28.83 2.67 5.45
CA ASP A 343 28.17 3.97 5.73
C ASP A 343 27.73 4.00 7.20
N ASP A 344 28.72 3.93 8.10
CA ASP A 344 28.49 3.96 9.54
C ASP A 344 27.81 5.27 9.99
N SER A 345 27.91 6.33 9.18
CA SER A 345 27.27 7.63 9.45
C SER A 345 25.76 7.62 9.24
N ALA A 346 25.28 6.93 8.19
CA ALA A 346 23.85 6.83 7.90
C ALA A 346 23.20 5.61 8.58
N CYS A 347 23.94 4.51 8.75
CA CYS A 347 23.38 3.24 9.17
C CYS A 347 23.91 2.72 10.52
N GLY A 348 24.87 3.42 11.13
CA GLY A 348 25.43 3.12 12.44
C GLY A 348 26.67 2.23 12.36
N SER A 349 27.61 2.39 13.30
CA SER A 349 28.80 1.53 13.32
C SER A 349 28.47 0.14 13.91
N PRO A 350 29.12 -0.95 13.47
CA PRO A 350 28.86 -2.29 13.99
C PRO A 350 29.01 -2.42 15.52
N SER A 351 29.94 -1.67 16.13
CA SER A 351 30.12 -1.66 17.59
C SER A 351 28.95 -1.00 18.32
N ALA A 352 28.37 0.06 17.75
CA ALA A 352 27.19 0.71 18.31
C ALA A 352 25.93 -0.13 18.08
N LEU A 353 25.80 -0.77 16.91
CA LEU A 353 24.69 -1.67 16.59
C LEU A 353 24.68 -2.93 17.48
N ALA A 354 25.85 -3.41 17.90
CA ALA A 354 25.99 -4.56 18.80
C ALA A 354 25.89 -4.19 20.29
N SER A 355 25.53 -2.95 20.62
CA SER A 355 25.28 -2.51 21.98
C SER A 355 23.78 -2.54 22.31
N PRO A 356 23.36 -2.87 23.54
CA PRO A 356 21.96 -2.72 23.95
C PRO A 356 21.46 -1.27 23.89
N PHE A 357 22.36 -0.29 23.89
CA PHE A 357 22.01 1.13 23.70
C PHE A 357 21.79 1.51 22.23
N GLY A 358 22.24 0.69 21.28
CA GLY A 358 22.10 0.92 19.84
C GLY A 358 22.93 2.07 19.26
N ALA A 359 22.93 2.17 17.94
CA ALA A 359 23.45 3.29 17.19
C ALA A 359 22.35 4.35 17.00
N THR A 360 22.65 5.61 17.31
CA THR A 360 21.75 6.72 16.99
C THR A 360 22.11 7.28 15.62
N VAL A 361 21.21 7.13 14.67
CA VAL A 361 21.40 7.51 13.26
C VAL A 361 20.23 8.38 12.79
N LYS A 362 20.42 9.13 11.71
CA LYS A 362 19.33 9.92 11.14
C LYS A 362 18.24 8.98 10.59
N GLN A 363 16.97 9.33 10.78
CA GLN A 363 15.89 8.63 10.09
C GLN A 363 16.12 8.73 8.58
N LEU A 364 15.98 7.61 7.89
CA LEU A 364 16.06 7.60 6.44
C LEU A 364 14.91 8.46 5.88
N ASN A 365 15.19 9.20 4.81
CA ASN A 365 14.18 10.00 4.14
C ASN A 365 14.18 9.65 2.65
N GLN A 366 13.00 9.33 2.13
CA GLN A 366 12.76 8.81 0.80
C GLN A 366 13.58 7.54 0.48
N ASP A 367 13.88 6.76 1.51
CA ASP A 367 14.76 5.59 1.44
C ASP A 367 14.22 4.41 2.27
N LEU A 368 14.82 3.25 2.04
CA LEU A 368 14.45 1.96 2.60
C LEU A 368 15.54 1.42 3.53
N LEU A 369 15.16 0.84 4.66
CA LEU A 369 15.99 -0.09 5.42
C LEU A 369 15.45 -1.52 5.29
N TYR A 370 16.34 -2.50 5.30
CA TYR A 370 15.98 -3.91 5.16
C TYR A 370 16.71 -4.77 6.20
N VAL A 371 15.98 -5.67 6.85
CA VAL A 371 16.51 -6.64 7.80
C VAL A 371 16.51 -8.03 7.16
N GLN A 372 17.70 -8.64 7.04
CA GLN A 372 17.86 -9.98 6.48
C GLN A 372 18.16 -11.04 7.55
N ASN A 373 17.86 -12.30 7.25
CA ASN A 373 18.21 -13.42 8.12
C ASN A 373 19.73 -13.57 8.25
N VAL A 374 20.21 -14.13 9.37
CA VAL A 374 21.63 -14.46 9.54
C VAL A 374 21.96 -15.68 8.67
N ARG A 375 22.70 -15.46 7.58
CA ARG A 375 23.15 -16.52 6.67
C ARG A 375 24.58 -16.98 6.99
N THR A 376 25.00 -18.07 6.38
CA THR A 376 26.41 -18.53 6.46
C THR A 376 27.31 -17.63 5.61
N PRO A 377 28.62 -17.55 5.88
CA PRO A 377 29.55 -16.75 5.07
C PRO A 377 29.61 -17.16 3.59
N ALA A 378 29.22 -18.39 3.25
CA ALA A 378 29.12 -18.85 1.86
C ALA A 378 27.94 -18.21 1.11
N LEU A 379 26.84 -17.95 1.81
CA LEU A 379 25.61 -17.35 1.25
C LEU A 379 25.58 -15.82 1.37
N ASP A 380 26.32 -15.28 2.34
CA ASP A 380 26.50 -13.86 2.58
C ASP A 380 27.94 -13.59 3.03
N PRO A 381 28.87 -13.36 2.10
CA PRO A 381 30.27 -13.10 2.43
C PRO A 381 30.49 -11.84 3.27
N THR A 382 29.53 -10.91 3.25
CA THR A 382 29.62 -9.57 3.84
C THR A 382 29.13 -9.55 5.28
N ASN A 383 27.96 -10.15 5.53
CA ASN A 383 27.28 -10.14 6.83
C ASN A 383 27.07 -11.56 7.42
N GLY A 384 27.52 -12.62 6.75
CA GLY A 384 27.31 -14.00 7.19
C GLY A 384 28.09 -14.40 8.44
N TRP A 385 27.51 -15.30 9.24
CA TRP A 385 28.07 -15.86 10.47
C TRP A 385 28.10 -17.38 10.41
N ALA A 386 29.15 -18.00 10.96
CA ALA A 386 29.20 -19.45 11.11
C ALA A 386 28.00 -19.95 11.93
N THR A 387 27.58 -21.19 11.71
CA THR A 387 26.49 -21.81 12.49
C THR A 387 26.84 -21.96 13.97
N THR A 388 28.13 -21.96 14.29
CA THR A 388 28.73 -22.08 15.63
C THR A 388 29.31 -20.78 16.15
N ALA A 389 28.89 -19.64 15.62
CA ALA A 389 29.33 -18.32 16.07
C ALA A 389 28.15 -17.37 16.23
N LYS A 390 28.28 -16.44 17.18
CA LYS A 390 27.36 -15.34 17.42
C LYS A 390 28.13 -14.08 17.83
N PRO A 391 27.55 -12.88 17.68
CA PRO A 391 28.15 -11.63 18.15
C PRO A 391 28.37 -11.66 19.67
N SER A 392 29.38 -10.91 20.13
CA SER A 392 29.61 -10.73 21.56
C SER A 392 28.39 -10.06 22.22
N GLY A 393 28.03 -10.51 23.42
CA GLY A 393 26.88 -9.99 24.18
C GLY A 393 25.52 -10.51 23.73
N VAL A 394 25.43 -11.19 22.59
CA VAL A 394 24.21 -11.89 22.16
C VAL A 394 24.11 -13.24 22.85
N THR A 395 22.97 -13.52 23.46
CA THR A 395 22.63 -14.84 23.98
C THR A 395 21.37 -15.34 23.28
N CYS A 396 21.37 -16.59 22.82
CA CYS A 396 20.17 -17.19 22.24
C CYS A 396 19.32 -17.78 23.38
N ILE A 397 18.01 -17.83 23.17
CA ILE A 397 17.06 -18.31 24.18
C ILE A 397 16.67 -19.76 23.86
N GLY A 398 16.72 -20.63 24.88
CA GLY A 398 16.35 -22.03 24.80
C GLY A 398 14.84 -22.24 24.70
N ALA A 399 14.42 -23.48 24.43
CA ALA A 399 13.00 -23.84 24.29
C ALA A 399 12.16 -23.61 25.56
N ASP A 400 12.83 -23.56 26.71
CA ASP A 400 12.25 -23.26 28.02
C ASP A 400 12.03 -21.76 28.26
N GLY A 401 12.40 -20.90 27.31
CA GLY A 401 12.30 -19.45 27.43
C GLY A 401 13.43 -18.81 28.23
N ASN A 402 14.44 -19.59 28.64
CA ASN A 402 15.59 -19.10 29.40
C ASN A 402 16.79 -18.79 28.50
N LEU A 403 17.68 -17.92 28.98
CA LEU A 403 18.93 -17.60 28.30
C LEU A 403 19.82 -18.85 28.23
N ASP A 404 20.27 -19.22 27.03
CA ASP A 404 21.26 -20.29 26.81
C ASP A 404 22.56 -19.69 26.23
N PRO A 405 23.58 -19.46 27.08
CA PRO A 405 24.88 -18.92 26.65
C PRO A 405 25.62 -19.83 25.67
N THR A 406 25.31 -21.13 25.64
CA THR A 406 25.98 -22.12 24.78
C THR A 406 25.33 -22.25 23.41
N ALA A 407 24.08 -21.81 23.27
CA ALA A 407 23.34 -21.90 22.03
C ALA A 407 23.75 -20.84 20.99
N TYR A 408 23.76 -21.25 19.71
CA TYR A 408 23.97 -20.39 18.54
C TYR A 408 22.69 -20.16 17.71
N THR A 409 21.64 -20.89 18.08
CA THR A 409 20.28 -20.84 17.56
C THR A 409 19.34 -20.92 18.73
N GLY A 410 18.13 -20.39 18.62
CA GLY A 410 17.19 -20.45 19.73
C GLY A 410 15.85 -19.87 19.33
N ILE A 411 14.87 -20.00 20.23
CA ILE A 411 13.51 -19.49 20.02
C ILE A 411 13.42 -17.98 20.11
N GLY A 412 14.50 -17.36 20.58
CA GLY A 412 14.63 -15.93 20.80
C GLY A 412 16.08 -15.51 21.01
N TRP A 413 16.26 -14.26 21.42
CA TRP A 413 17.56 -13.64 21.61
C TRP A 413 17.54 -12.64 22.75
N SER A 414 18.70 -12.40 23.33
CA SER A 414 18.95 -11.29 24.23
C SER A 414 20.25 -10.57 23.90
N LEU A 415 20.33 -9.31 24.29
CA LEU A 415 21.52 -8.48 24.18
C LEU A 415 21.73 -7.70 25.48
N GLY A 416 22.95 -7.77 26.03
CA GLY A 416 23.30 -7.08 27.27
C GLY A 416 22.77 -7.78 28.52
N SER A 417 22.83 -7.06 29.65
CA SER A 417 22.48 -7.56 30.98
C SER A 417 21.88 -6.46 31.86
N GLY A 418 21.26 -6.85 32.97
CA GLY A 418 20.64 -5.93 33.93
C GLY A 418 19.51 -5.09 33.31
N ALA A 419 19.36 -3.84 33.76
CA ALA A 419 18.28 -2.96 33.33
C ALA A 419 18.35 -2.54 31.85
N ALA A 420 19.51 -2.67 31.20
CA ALA A 420 19.68 -2.36 29.78
C ALA A 420 19.46 -3.59 28.88
N GLN A 421 19.18 -4.77 29.45
CA GLN A 421 18.99 -5.98 28.67
C GLN A 421 17.79 -5.85 27.73
N ILE A 422 18.02 -6.19 26.47
CA ILE A 422 16.97 -6.42 25.48
C ILE A 422 16.78 -7.92 25.40
N ARG A 423 15.54 -8.41 25.42
CA ARG A 423 15.25 -9.83 25.16
C ARG A 423 13.88 -10.02 24.54
N PHE A 424 13.80 -10.98 23.62
CA PHE A 424 12.58 -11.49 23.03
C PHE A 424 12.71 -13.02 22.93
N PRO A 425 11.86 -13.79 23.62
CA PRO A 425 10.78 -13.36 24.49
C PRO A 425 11.26 -12.69 25.80
N LEU A 426 10.36 -12.00 26.50
CA LEU A 426 10.57 -11.50 27.86
C LEU A 426 10.76 -12.64 28.86
N ASP A 427 11.31 -12.29 30.03
CA ASP A 427 11.49 -13.25 31.12
C ASP A 427 10.15 -13.66 31.70
N GLY A 428 9.84 -14.96 31.64
CA GLY A 428 8.53 -15.48 32.05
C GLY A 428 7.40 -15.25 31.03
N GLU A 429 7.71 -14.84 29.79
CA GLU A 429 6.70 -14.77 28.72
C GLU A 429 6.24 -16.14 28.29
N ALA A 430 4.92 -16.28 28.12
CA ALA A 430 4.29 -17.47 27.62
C ALA A 430 4.25 -17.47 26.08
N PRO A 431 4.59 -18.60 25.44
CA PRO A 431 4.38 -18.73 24.01
C PRO A 431 2.90 -18.60 23.65
N ALA A 432 2.62 -17.96 22.51
CA ALA A 432 1.27 -17.99 21.97
C ALA A 432 0.87 -19.40 21.55
N THR A 433 -0.43 -19.65 21.46
CA THR A 433 -1.00 -20.95 21.06
C THR A 433 -0.38 -21.48 19.77
N SER A 434 -0.09 -20.60 18.79
CA SER A 434 0.56 -20.96 17.52
C SER A 434 2.06 -21.29 17.60
N TRP A 435 2.71 -21.04 18.75
CA TRP A 435 4.14 -21.21 18.97
C TRP A 435 4.44 -22.05 20.22
N THR A 436 3.45 -22.78 20.74
CA THR A 436 3.62 -23.73 21.84
C THR A 436 3.91 -25.12 21.29
N ASN A 437 4.85 -25.86 21.87
CA ASN A 437 4.86 -27.31 21.69
C ASN A 437 3.77 -27.92 22.59
N THR A 438 2.85 -28.69 22.03
CA THR A 438 1.67 -29.16 22.74
C THR A 438 1.99 -30.39 23.59
N SER A 439 2.46 -30.16 24.82
CA SER A 439 2.50 -31.17 25.88
C SER A 439 2.39 -30.50 27.26
N SER A 440 1.14 -30.22 27.67
CA SER A 440 0.68 -29.99 29.06
C SER A 440 1.65 -29.32 30.06
N THR A 441 1.61 -27.97 30.15
CA THR A 441 2.06 -27.07 31.26
C THR A 441 3.51 -27.15 31.77
N PRO A 442 4.24 -26.01 31.94
CA PRO A 442 4.16 -24.74 31.21
C PRO A 442 4.66 -24.99 29.77
N ALA A 443 3.95 -24.47 28.77
CA ALA A 443 4.23 -24.76 27.37
C ALA A 443 5.63 -24.29 26.95
N SER A 444 6.51 -25.22 26.59
CA SER A 444 7.78 -24.88 25.94
C SER A 444 7.53 -24.28 24.56
N TRP A 445 8.41 -23.37 24.16
CA TRP A 445 8.37 -22.71 22.86
C TRP A 445 8.63 -23.71 21.73
N ASP A 446 7.96 -23.52 20.60
CA ASP A 446 8.26 -24.26 19.37
C ASP A 446 9.67 -23.87 18.88
N THR A 447 10.55 -24.87 18.76
CA THR A 447 11.91 -24.72 18.28
C THR A 447 12.05 -24.86 16.76
N GLY A 448 11.04 -25.42 16.09
CA GLY A 448 11.01 -25.60 14.64
C GLY A 448 10.66 -24.32 13.89
N THR A 449 9.65 -23.60 14.36
CA THR A 449 9.16 -22.32 13.79
C THR A 449 9.04 -21.24 14.87
N PRO A 450 10.16 -20.81 15.47
CA PRO A 450 10.12 -19.91 16.61
C PRO A 450 9.62 -18.51 16.26
N ALA A 451 8.93 -17.87 17.21
CA ALA A 451 8.40 -16.51 17.07
C ALA A 451 9.49 -15.44 16.87
N TYR A 452 10.59 -15.52 17.64
CA TYR A 452 11.62 -14.47 17.75
C TYR A 452 13.02 -14.91 17.32
N GLY A 453 13.13 -16.00 16.55
CA GLY A 453 14.33 -16.82 16.42
C GLY A 453 15.68 -16.07 16.43
N CYS A 454 16.68 -16.61 17.13
CA CYS A 454 17.96 -15.92 17.39
C CYS A 454 18.74 -15.47 16.14
N ARG A 455 18.46 -16.10 14.99
CA ARG A 455 19.10 -15.86 13.69
C ARG A 455 18.11 -15.35 12.63
N SER A 456 16.86 -15.12 13.01
CA SER A 456 15.81 -14.60 12.15
C SER A 456 16.01 -13.11 11.91
N GLY A 457 15.76 -12.66 10.70
CA GLY A 457 15.86 -11.26 10.30
C GLY A 457 14.65 -10.45 10.73
N ASP A 458 14.23 -10.60 11.99
CA ASP A 458 13.03 -9.95 12.53
C ASP A 458 13.31 -8.46 12.81
N LEU A 459 12.33 -7.62 12.49
CA LEU A 459 12.37 -6.18 12.76
C LEU A 459 11.44 -5.85 13.93
N TYR A 460 11.96 -5.32 15.02
CA TYR A 460 11.19 -4.82 16.16
C TYR A 460 11.13 -3.30 16.07
N VAL A 461 9.95 -2.71 15.95
CA VAL A 461 9.79 -1.29 15.60
C VAL A 461 8.81 -0.57 16.53
N SER A 462 9.15 0.68 16.87
CA SER A 462 8.37 1.58 17.73
C SER A 462 8.80 3.05 17.54
N GLY A 463 8.03 3.98 18.09
CA GLY A 463 8.41 5.37 18.29
C GLY A 463 7.76 6.36 17.32
N LYS A 464 8.38 7.53 17.15
CA LYS A 464 7.81 8.64 16.39
C LYS A 464 8.59 8.97 15.12
N VAL A 465 7.95 8.81 13.97
CA VAL A 465 8.50 9.02 12.61
C VAL A 465 8.36 10.48 12.21
N THR A 466 9.38 11.04 11.56
CA THR A 466 9.44 12.44 11.10
C THR A 466 9.91 12.55 9.64
N THR A 467 9.80 11.46 8.87
CA THR A 467 10.30 11.35 7.50
C THR A 467 9.39 10.46 6.65
N LEU A 468 9.66 10.40 5.35
CA LEU A 468 9.08 9.39 4.45
C LEU A 468 10.05 8.22 4.36
N THR A 469 9.71 7.04 4.86
CA THR A 469 10.63 5.89 4.85
C THR A 469 9.90 4.56 4.77
N THR A 470 10.62 3.51 4.36
CA THR A 470 10.13 2.13 4.44
C THR A 470 11.10 1.30 5.27
N ALA A 471 10.55 0.42 6.10
CA ALA A 471 11.26 -0.57 6.86
C ALA A 471 10.73 -1.97 6.51
N ALA A 472 11.63 -2.82 6.02
CA ALA A 472 11.27 -4.15 5.57
C ALA A 472 12.08 -5.23 6.30
N SER A 473 11.49 -6.41 6.46
CA SER A 473 12.09 -7.58 7.08
C SER A 473 11.93 -8.81 6.20
N GLN A 474 12.99 -9.61 6.08
CA GLN A 474 12.99 -10.92 5.44
C GLN A 474 12.17 -11.96 6.24
N ASN A 475 11.72 -11.64 7.46
CA ASN A 475 10.88 -12.50 8.28
C ASN A 475 9.73 -11.68 8.91
N TYR A 476 9.66 -11.57 10.24
CA TYR A 476 8.58 -10.85 10.93
C TYR A 476 8.91 -9.37 11.14
N VAL A 477 7.87 -8.53 11.08
CA VAL A 477 7.92 -7.18 11.67
C VAL A 477 7.08 -7.21 12.95
N TRP A 478 7.71 -6.93 14.08
CA TRP A 478 7.12 -6.81 15.40
C TRP A 478 6.92 -5.34 15.75
N ILE A 479 5.68 -4.91 15.94
CA ILE A 479 5.33 -3.58 16.44
C ILE A 479 5.32 -3.67 17.96
N THR A 480 6.38 -3.17 18.60
CA THR A 480 6.63 -3.39 20.04
C THR A 480 6.02 -2.32 20.94
N ASP A 481 5.71 -1.16 20.37
CA ASP A 481 5.03 -0.04 21.04
C ASP A 481 4.38 0.84 19.96
N ASP A 482 3.80 1.97 20.35
CA ASP A 482 3.17 2.92 19.44
C ASP A 482 4.15 3.37 18.35
N ILE A 483 3.66 3.45 17.13
CA ILE A 483 4.35 4.03 15.98
C ILE A 483 3.49 5.19 15.51
N THR A 484 3.99 6.42 15.63
CA THR A 484 3.20 7.63 15.32
C THR A 484 3.93 8.56 14.37
N TYR A 485 3.19 9.33 13.59
CA TYR A 485 3.74 10.42 12.77
C TYR A 485 3.90 11.70 13.59
N ALA A 486 4.94 12.47 13.30
CA ALA A 486 5.06 13.82 13.84
C ALA A 486 4.14 14.80 13.12
N ASP A 487 3.99 14.62 11.81
CA ASP A 487 3.07 15.35 10.95
C ASP A 487 2.36 14.35 10.01
N ARG A 488 1.09 14.04 10.32
CA ARG A 488 0.25 13.14 9.50
C ARG A 488 -0.05 13.69 8.09
N THR A 489 0.38 14.90 7.75
CA THR A 489 0.24 15.46 6.40
C THR A 489 1.50 15.33 5.55
N ALA A 490 2.63 14.92 6.14
CA ALA A 490 3.93 14.90 5.48
C ALA A 490 4.74 13.62 5.74
N ASP A 491 4.69 13.08 6.96
CA ASP A 491 5.44 11.89 7.35
C ASP A 491 4.73 10.62 6.90
N LEU A 492 5.52 9.61 6.51
CA LEU A 492 4.96 8.36 6.01
C LEU A 492 5.89 7.18 6.26
N LEU A 493 5.38 6.13 6.88
CA LEU A 493 6.10 4.88 7.14
C LEU A 493 5.49 3.72 6.36
N GLY A 494 6.30 3.03 5.57
CA GLY A 494 6.00 1.71 5.04
C GLY A 494 6.59 0.61 5.94
N LEU A 495 5.79 -0.37 6.34
CA LEU A 495 6.21 -1.59 7.03
C LEU A 495 5.97 -2.81 6.14
N VAL A 496 7.01 -3.59 5.85
CA VAL A 496 6.91 -4.77 4.99
C VAL A 496 7.51 -6.00 5.66
N GLY A 497 6.68 -6.92 6.13
CA GLY A 497 7.10 -8.23 6.63
C GLY A 497 6.98 -9.30 5.55
N GLN A 498 8.05 -10.04 5.27
CA GLN A 498 7.98 -11.21 4.39
C GLN A 498 7.02 -12.26 4.96
N SER A 499 7.10 -12.48 6.27
CA SER A 499 6.16 -13.34 6.99
C SER A 499 4.97 -12.51 7.47
N SER A 500 4.74 -12.44 8.79
CA SER A 500 3.68 -11.62 9.39
C SER A 500 4.18 -10.25 9.83
N VAL A 501 3.24 -9.31 9.93
CA VAL A 501 3.42 -8.10 10.75
C VAL A 501 2.60 -8.32 12.02
N VAL A 502 3.26 -8.28 13.17
CA VAL A 502 2.68 -8.70 14.44
C VAL A 502 2.74 -7.56 15.44
N VAL A 503 1.60 -7.17 15.99
CA VAL A 503 1.55 -6.30 17.17
C VAL A 503 1.94 -7.15 18.37
N TRP A 504 3.04 -6.76 19.01
CA TRP A 504 3.62 -7.47 20.14
C TRP A 504 2.71 -7.34 21.37
N ASN A 505 2.40 -8.47 21.99
CA ASN A 505 1.48 -8.52 23.12
C ASN A 505 1.87 -9.74 23.99
N PRO A 506 3.01 -9.62 24.68
CA PRO A 506 3.55 -10.71 25.50
C PRO A 506 2.66 -10.91 26.73
N MET A 507 2.39 -12.18 27.04
CA MET A 507 1.58 -12.58 28.19
C MET A 507 2.44 -13.33 29.19
N SER A 508 2.21 -13.09 30.46
CA SER A 508 2.89 -13.78 31.54
C SER A 508 2.51 -15.26 31.57
N SER A 509 3.50 -16.13 31.74
CA SER A 509 3.32 -17.57 31.92
C SER A 509 2.71 -17.96 33.27
N SER A 510 2.69 -17.05 34.25
CA SER A 510 2.14 -17.34 35.57
C SER A 510 0.64 -17.06 35.70
N ASP A 511 0.12 -16.05 35.00
CA ASP A 511 -1.22 -15.50 35.24
C ASP A 511 -1.92 -14.97 33.97
N ASP A 512 -1.36 -15.21 32.79
CA ASP A 512 -1.87 -14.76 31.49
C ASP A 512 -2.11 -13.23 31.41
N GLN A 513 -1.46 -12.46 32.28
CA GLN A 513 -1.56 -11.00 32.24
C GLN A 513 -0.60 -10.40 31.21
N PRO A 514 -0.98 -9.31 30.53
CA PRO A 514 -0.08 -8.57 29.64
C PRO A 514 1.18 -8.11 30.38
N MET A 515 2.35 -8.44 29.84
CA MET A 515 3.65 -8.09 30.44
C MET A 515 4.14 -6.71 30.03
N VAL A 516 3.57 -6.14 28.97
CA VAL A 516 3.95 -4.84 28.41
C VAL A 516 2.72 -3.96 28.35
N LYS A 517 2.90 -2.70 28.76
CA LYS A 517 1.82 -1.76 29.08
C LYS A 517 0.73 -2.38 29.99
N PRO A 518 0.97 -2.43 31.31
CA PRO A 518 -0.10 -2.32 32.30
C PRO A 518 0.11 -1.08 33.19
N GLY A 519 -0.56 0.02 32.85
CA GLY A 519 -0.70 1.15 33.76
C GLY A 519 -1.83 0.85 34.74
N ALA A 520 -1.54 0.13 35.83
CA ALA A 520 -2.52 -0.35 36.82
C ALA A 520 -3.53 -1.40 36.31
N ALA A 521 -3.88 -2.36 37.18
CA ALA A 521 -4.96 -3.29 36.93
C ALA A 521 -6.23 -2.54 36.45
N GLY A 522 -6.79 -2.94 35.31
CA GLY A 522 -8.03 -2.39 34.78
C GLY A 522 -7.93 -1.22 33.81
N ILE A 523 -6.74 -0.76 33.41
CA ILE A 523 -6.62 0.27 32.33
C ILE A 523 -6.40 -0.40 30.97
N GLN A 524 -7.41 -0.31 30.12
CA GLN A 524 -7.30 -0.56 28.68
C GLN A 524 -6.43 0.53 28.06
N VAL A 525 -5.29 0.15 27.49
CA VAL A 525 -4.42 1.06 26.74
C VAL A 525 -4.64 0.87 25.24
N ASN A 526 -4.77 1.98 24.53
CA ASN A 526 -4.78 1.97 23.08
C ASN A 526 -3.35 1.76 22.57
N LEU A 527 -3.24 1.15 21.39
CA LEU A 527 -1.99 1.05 20.65
C LEU A 527 -2.19 1.68 19.29
N GLU A 528 -1.34 2.65 18.95
CA GLU A 528 -1.43 3.40 17.70
C GLU A 528 -0.32 2.97 16.72
N VAL A 529 -0.70 2.75 15.46
CA VAL A 529 0.18 2.40 14.36
C VAL A 529 -0.11 3.27 13.15
N ASP A 530 0.72 4.28 12.96
CA ASP A 530 0.75 5.14 11.79
C ASP A 530 1.69 4.50 10.73
N ALA A 531 1.13 3.69 9.83
CA ALA A 531 1.90 2.99 8.80
C ALA A 531 1.06 2.47 7.63
N ALA A 532 1.66 2.43 6.45
CA ALA A 532 1.27 1.52 5.38
C ALA A 532 1.92 0.15 5.62
N ILE A 533 1.12 -0.90 5.81
CA ILE A 533 1.55 -2.20 6.31
C ILE A 533 1.31 -3.26 5.24
N VAL A 534 2.33 -4.07 4.94
CA VAL A 534 2.23 -5.25 4.09
C VAL A 534 2.79 -6.47 4.82
N SER A 535 1.95 -7.49 4.99
CA SER A 535 2.37 -8.86 5.32
C SER A 535 2.27 -9.73 4.07
N VAL A 536 3.43 -10.13 3.56
CA VAL A 536 3.55 -10.73 2.21
C VAL A 536 3.00 -12.15 2.16
N ALA A 537 3.55 -13.03 2.99
CA ALA A 537 3.21 -14.45 2.96
C ALA A 537 2.11 -14.83 3.97
N HIS A 538 1.87 -14.00 4.98
CA HIS A 538 1.07 -14.37 6.14
C HIS A 538 0.07 -13.26 6.53
N THR A 539 0.08 -12.81 7.78
CA THR A 539 -1.00 -11.98 8.31
C THR A 539 -0.54 -10.72 9.08
N PHE A 540 -1.42 -9.72 9.17
CA PHE A 540 -1.30 -8.64 10.15
C PHE A 540 -2.14 -8.97 11.39
N ARG A 541 -1.50 -9.35 12.50
CA ARG A 541 -2.20 -9.87 13.70
C ARG A 541 -1.67 -9.29 15.01
N VAL A 542 -2.41 -9.51 16.10
CA VAL A 542 -1.91 -9.30 17.46
C VAL A 542 -1.45 -10.64 18.03
N GLU A 543 -0.28 -10.66 18.63
CA GLU A 543 0.20 -11.80 19.40
C GLU A 543 -0.72 -12.09 20.59
N ASN A 544 -0.96 -13.36 20.94
CA ASN A 544 -1.79 -13.71 22.11
C ASN A 544 -3.16 -12.98 22.13
N HIS A 545 -3.73 -12.67 20.96
CA HIS A 545 -5.01 -11.95 20.83
C HIS A 545 -6.20 -12.67 21.49
N ASP A 546 -6.00 -13.93 21.86
CA ASP A 546 -6.95 -14.87 22.45
C ASP A 546 -6.73 -15.12 23.95
N ARG A 547 -5.79 -14.41 24.60
CA ARG A 547 -5.44 -14.58 26.02
C ARG A 547 -5.61 -13.30 26.84
N GLY A 548 -5.63 -13.45 28.16
CA GLY A 548 -5.71 -12.38 29.15
C GLY A 548 -7.00 -11.56 29.09
N SER A 549 -6.95 -10.30 29.47
CA SER A 549 -8.09 -9.39 29.44
C SER A 549 -8.20 -8.63 28.11
N SER A 550 -9.38 -8.05 27.86
CA SER A 550 -9.53 -7.04 26.81
C SER A 550 -8.49 -5.93 26.98
N ARG A 551 -7.94 -5.50 25.84
CA ARG A 551 -7.08 -4.32 25.71
C ARG A 551 -7.94 -3.11 25.31
N GLY A 552 -7.32 -2.00 24.94
CA GLY A 552 -7.98 -0.85 24.34
C GLY A 552 -8.23 -1.03 22.84
N SER A 553 -8.22 0.07 22.08
CA SER A 553 -8.25 0.03 20.62
C SER A 553 -6.87 -0.21 20.02
N LEU A 554 -6.83 -0.98 18.92
CA LEU A 554 -5.72 -0.99 17.98
C LEU A 554 -6.07 0.01 16.89
N GLU A 555 -5.46 1.18 17.01
CA GLU A 555 -5.65 2.32 16.13
C GLU A 555 -4.62 2.24 15.01
N VAL A 556 -5.05 1.99 13.79
CA VAL A 556 -4.16 1.98 12.63
C VAL A 556 -4.50 3.19 11.77
N PHE A 557 -3.57 4.13 11.62
CA PHE A 557 -3.68 5.23 10.67
C PHE A 557 -2.80 4.93 9.45
N GLY A 558 -3.40 4.46 8.36
CA GLY A 558 -2.63 4.04 7.19
C GLY A 558 -3.34 3.01 6.32
N SER A 559 -2.59 2.02 5.83
CA SER A 559 -3.13 0.93 5.01
C SER A 559 -2.68 -0.41 5.55
N ILE A 560 -3.50 -1.45 5.40
CA ILE A 560 -3.16 -2.81 5.77
C ILE A 560 -3.34 -3.70 4.56
N ALA A 561 -2.31 -4.41 4.14
CA ALA A 561 -2.40 -5.50 3.19
C ALA A 561 -1.81 -6.77 3.77
N GLN A 562 -2.55 -7.86 3.65
CA GLN A 562 -2.20 -9.14 4.25
C GLN A 562 -2.68 -10.29 3.38
N LYS A 563 -1.93 -11.39 3.34
CA LYS A 563 -2.35 -12.58 2.60
C LYS A 563 -3.53 -13.27 3.28
N PHE A 564 -3.43 -13.49 4.59
CA PHE A 564 -4.51 -14.04 5.40
C PHE A 564 -5.02 -13.01 6.40
N ARG A 565 -6.31 -13.02 6.68
CA ARG A 565 -6.92 -12.12 7.65
C ARG A 565 -6.43 -12.40 9.06
N GLY A 566 -5.86 -11.37 9.68
CA GLY A 566 -5.33 -11.47 11.04
C GLY A 566 -6.35 -11.17 12.13
N SER A 567 -6.24 -11.96 13.20
CA SER A 567 -7.01 -11.78 14.41
C SER A 567 -6.28 -10.83 15.35
N VAL A 568 -7.00 -9.82 15.84
CA VAL A 568 -6.45 -8.81 16.77
C VAL A 568 -7.14 -8.85 18.14
N ALA A 569 -8.25 -9.57 18.20
CA ALA A 569 -9.04 -9.87 19.39
C ALA A 569 -9.74 -11.20 19.17
N ALA A 570 -9.98 -11.92 20.26
CA ALA A 570 -10.83 -13.09 20.26
C ALA A 570 -11.93 -12.95 21.32
N ALA A 571 -12.65 -14.05 21.50
CA ALA A 571 -13.44 -14.30 22.68
C ALA A 571 -12.81 -15.52 23.34
N HIS A 572 -12.24 -15.35 24.53
CA HIS A 572 -11.64 -16.45 25.28
C HIS A 572 -12.75 -17.18 26.04
N VAL A 573 -12.93 -18.46 25.74
CA VAL A 573 -13.94 -19.31 26.40
C VAL A 573 -13.25 -20.16 27.45
N THR A 574 -13.55 -19.90 28.72
CA THR A 574 -13.19 -20.79 29.83
C THR A 574 -14.36 -21.67 30.19
N SER A 575 -14.08 -22.88 30.69
CA SER A 575 -15.09 -23.79 31.22
C SER A 575 -14.75 -24.18 32.65
N LYS A 576 -15.75 -24.28 33.51
CA LYS A 576 -15.64 -24.91 34.84
C LYS A 576 -16.77 -25.93 35.03
N PRO A 577 -16.57 -27.02 35.80
CA PRO A 577 -17.66 -27.92 36.15
C PRO A 577 -18.81 -27.14 36.80
N ASP A 578 -20.05 -27.48 36.45
CA ASP A 578 -21.21 -26.92 37.11
C ASP A 578 -21.19 -27.36 38.59
N PRO A 579 -21.27 -26.41 39.55
CA PRO A 579 -21.29 -26.76 40.97
C PRO A 579 -22.44 -27.70 41.38
N SER A 580 -23.53 -27.70 40.62
CA SER A 580 -24.74 -28.52 40.86
C SER A 580 -24.75 -29.84 40.08
N ASP A 581 -24.00 -29.94 38.99
CA ASP A 581 -23.81 -31.16 38.20
C ASP A 581 -22.41 -31.17 37.58
N PRO A 582 -21.41 -31.79 38.22
CA PRO A 582 -20.03 -31.81 37.72
C PRO A 582 -19.85 -32.47 36.34
N SER A 583 -20.86 -33.17 35.82
CA SER A 583 -20.85 -33.71 34.46
C SER A 583 -21.16 -32.65 33.38
N GLN A 584 -21.68 -31.49 33.79
CA GLN A 584 -21.92 -30.33 32.94
C GLN A 584 -20.82 -29.28 33.09
N LEU A 585 -20.54 -28.55 32.02
CA LEU A 585 -19.57 -27.46 31.99
C LEU A 585 -20.30 -26.12 31.85
N ILE A 586 -19.96 -25.17 32.73
CA ILE A 586 -20.35 -23.77 32.61
C ILE A 586 -19.28 -23.05 31.80
N TYR A 587 -19.67 -22.52 30.64
CA TYR A 587 -18.80 -21.76 29.76
C TYR A 587 -18.91 -20.26 30.05
N THR A 588 -17.78 -19.60 30.25
CA THR A 588 -17.68 -18.13 30.38
C THR A 588 -16.89 -17.59 29.21
N THR A 589 -17.44 -16.60 28.51
CA THR A 589 -16.79 -15.96 27.36
C THR A 589 -16.33 -14.56 27.73
N THR A 590 -15.02 -14.32 27.66
CA THR A 590 -14.41 -13.01 27.97
C THR A 590 -13.78 -12.40 26.71
N PRO A 591 -14.02 -11.12 26.41
CA PRO A 591 -13.33 -10.43 25.32
C PRO A 591 -11.82 -10.30 25.61
N THR A 592 -10.99 -10.54 24.61
CA THR A 592 -9.53 -10.47 24.69
C THR A 592 -8.93 -9.72 23.50
N GLY A 593 -7.70 -9.24 23.63
CA GLY A 593 -7.02 -8.46 22.57
C GLY A 593 -7.64 -7.07 22.36
N TYR A 594 -7.43 -6.48 21.19
CA TYR A 594 -7.77 -5.08 20.88
C TYR A 594 -9.05 -4.93 20.05
N THR A 595 -9.80 -3.86 20.29
CA THR A 595 -10.89 -3.44 19.39
C THR A 595 -10.32 -2.78 18.14
N LYS A 596 -10.85 -3.05 16.95
CA LYS A 596 -10.32 -2.52 15.68
C LYS A 596 -10.75 -1.06 15.46
N ALA A 597 -9.77 -0.18 15.27
CA ALA A 597 -10.00 1.19 14.85
C ALA A 597 -9.08 1.54 13.67
N TYR A 598 -9.47 1.16 12.45
CA TYR A 598 -8.65 1.36 11.26
C TYR A 598 -9.10 2.62 10.53
N GLN A 599 -8.18 3.56 10.37
CA GLN A 599 -8.37 4.84 9.71
C GLN A 599 -7.42 4.93 8.53
N TYR A 600 -7.96 5.12 7.34
CA TYR A 600 -7.13 5.28 6.16
C TYR A 600 -6.40 6.62 6.16
N ASP A 601 -5.08 6.58 5.98
CA ASP A 601 -4.27 7.77 5.75
C ASP A 601 -4.52 8.31 4.33
N THR A 602 -5.16 9.48 4.23
CA THR A 602 -5.47 10.10 2.96
C THR A 602 -4.25 10.54 2.15
N LEU A 603 -3.08 10.70 2.77
CA LEU A 603 -1.82 10.99 2.07
C LEU A 603 -1.48 9.88 1.06
N LEU A 604 -1.82 8.63 1.40
CA LEU A 604 -1.59 7.43 0.57
C LEU A 604 -2.34 7.45 -0.78
N LYS A 605 -3.35 8.31 -0.93
CA LYS A 605 -3.99 8.53 -2.25
C LYS A 605 -3.02 9.15 -3.24
N THR A 606 -2.06 9.93 -2.75
CA THR A 606 -1.17 10.77 -3.56
C THR A 606 0.30 10.39 -3.48
N VAL A 607 0.72 9.67 -2.43
CA VAL A 607 2.11 9.30 -2.18
C VAL A 607 2.18 7.87 -1.66
N SER A 608 3.00 7.00 -2.26
CA SER A 608 3.35 5.71 -1.66
C SER A 608 4.60 5.86 -0.78
N PRO A 609 4.77 5.04 0.28
CA PRO A 609 6.05 4.96 0.96
C PRO A 609 7.18 4.65 -0.04
N PRO A 610 8.41 5.15 0.19
CA PRO A 610 9.51 4.99 -0.75
C PRO A 610 9.86 3.52 -0.93
N LYS A 611 10.03 3.06 -2.17
CA LYS A 611 10.38 1.65 -2.49
C LYS A 611 9.41 0.64 -1.83
N PHE A 612 8.15 1.01 -1.64
CA PHE A 612 7.16 0.14 -1.03
C PHE A 612 6.81 -1.04 -1.94
N LEU A 613 6.32 -2.12 -1.33
CA LEU A 613 5.99 -3.33 -2.05
C LEU A 613 4.64 -3.18 -2.74
N GLU A 614 4.62 -3.44 -4.05
CA GLU A 614 3.43 -3.34 -4.89
C GLU A 614 2.87 -4.72 -5.26
N PRO A 615 1.57 -4.86 -5.56
CA PRO A 615 1.00 -6.12 -6.04
C PRO A 615 1.66 -6.65 -7.33
N THR A 616 1.58 -7.96 -7.56
CA THR A 616 2.22 -8.64 -8.72
C THR A 616 1.52 -8.31 -10.03
N ALA A 617 0.21 -8.04 -9.99
CA ALA A 617 -0.58 -7.56 -11.11
C ALA A 617 -1.23 -6.23 -10.71
N THR A 618 -0.59 -5.12 -11.07
CA THR A 618 -1.10 -3.77 -10.86
C THR A 618 -1.24 -3.05 -12.18
N SER A 619 -2.23 -2.15 -12.22
CA SER A 619 -2.36 -1.17 -13.28
C SER A 619 -1.97 0.18 -12.71
N PHE A 620 -1.14 0.91 -13.45
CA PHE A 620 -1.06 2.35 -13.33
C PHE A 620 -2.44 2.96 -13.51
N THR A 621 -2.70 3.96 -12.69
CA THR A 621 -3.88 4.82 -12.73
C THR A 621 -3.44 6.28 -12.70
N VAL A 622 -4.32 7.16 -13.18
CA VAL A 622 -4.12 8.61 -13.09
C VAL A 622 -4.65 9.09 -11.75
N ILE A 623 -3.80 9.72 -10.94
CA ILE A 623 -4.19 10.25 -9.63
C ILE A 623 -4.54 11.75 -9.69
N ARG A 624 -4.05 12.47 -10.69
CA ARG A 624 -4.31 13.91 -10.86
C ARG A 624 -4.14 14.36 -12.31
N TYR A 625 -4.99 15.31 -12.72
CA TYR A 625 -4.79 16.15 -13.89
C TYR A 625 -4.58 17.61 -13.50
N ALA A 626 -3.75 18.32 -14.24
CA ALA A 626 -3.63 19.77 -14.20
C ALA A 626 -3.46 20.31 -15.61
N THR A 627 -4.11 21.43 -15.93
CA THR A 627 -3.83 22.16 -17.17
C THR A 627 -2.59 23.03 -16.95
N VAL A 628 -1.67 22.99 -17.91
CA VAL A 628 -0.41 23.76 -17.88
C VAL A 628 -0.28 24.58 -19.16
N PRO A 629 0.63 25.57 -19.22
CA PRO A 629 0.91 26.25 -20.47
C PRO A 629 1.43 25.27 -21.54
N VAL A 630 1.33 25.70 -22.79
CA VAL A 630 1.57 24.82 -23.94
C VAL A 630 3.06 24.46 -24.02
N ALA A 631 3.37 23.16 -24.00
CA ALA A 631 4.74 22.67 -24.10
C ALA A 631 5.26 22.61 -25.54
N TYR A 632 4.39 22.30 -26.51
CA TYR A 632 4.75 22.25 -27.92
C TYR A 632 3.87 23.14 -28.79
N SER A 633 4.53 23.85 -29.71
CA SER A 633 3.90 24.51 -30.83
C SER A 633 3.34 23.49 -31.83
N PRO A 634 2.39 23.88 -32.72
CA PRO A 634 1.84 22.98 -33.73
C PRO A 634 2.88 22.36 -34.67
N ASP A 635 4.00 23.05 -34.91
CA ASP A 635 5.11 22.54 -35.71
C ASP A 635 5.96 21.47 -34.99
N GLY A 636 5.72 21.24 -33.70
CA GLY A 636 6.44 20.30 -32.87
C GLY A 636 7.68 20.87 -32.18
N THR A 637 7.95 22.17 -32.29
CA THR A 637 9.01 22.83 -31.50
C THR A 637 8.57 23.00 -30.04
N LYS A 638 9.51 22.88 -29.09
CA LYS A 638 9.24 23.20 -27.68
C LYS A 638 9.07 24.72 -27.53
N VAL A 639 8.07 25.12 -26.74
CA VAL A 639 7.90 26.50 -26.32
C VAL A 639 8.93 26.80 -25.22
N VAL A 640 9.60 27.95 -25.28
CA VAL A 640 10.56 28.39 -24.26
C VAL A 640 9.79 28.93 -23.06
N ASN A 641 10.07 28.42 -21.85
CA ASN A 641 9.31 28.63 -20.60
C ASN A 641 7.83 28.17 -20.64
N PRO A 642 7.59 26.87 -20.86
CA PRO A 642 6.25 26.28 -20.95
C PRO A 642 5.62 25.91 -19.60
#